data_AF-A0A9P0CTU6-F1
#
_entry.id   AF-A0A9P0CTU6-F1
#
_cell.length_a   1.000
_cell.length_b   1.000
_cell.length_c   1.000
_cell.angle_alpha   90.00
_cell.angle_beta   90.00
_cell.angle_gamma   90.00
#
_symmetry.space_group_name_H-M   'P 1'
#
loop_
_entity.id
_entity.type
_entity.pdbx_description
1 polymer ?
#
loop_
_entity_poly.entity_id
_entity_poly.type
_entity_poly.pdbx_seq_one_letter_code
_entity_poly.pdbx_strand_id
1 'polypeptide(L)'
;MAALPPRRNPTPTKISKQHLTPLQTLLQMGFPKHRSEKALAATGHRGVQLASDWLLAHVNDPLLDDSSPREYILYACPVGNFAQQLQTYWDKSLALCGWNGAHNFTPHITLVSFFKAPDEDALTLAQGLKSVMEKQGAVLNEPLKLETYTSPNFMGFFVVEEHADYLKRIAMQYVKEVSNAIISDTYEHFDALTACFPWCTTTTARCIPRGSRSISLEPHVKSLHLTLAYQFPNSQYSNLKSLIEELDPGASGGWELRLYSRDPRINGKQIHKVVHAYTPIESDELDLRSGDYVFVSSEAVVNSLDGWVEGTSWLTGQSGLLPISYTERTAESDSWTLHKKIFLNKSTPTDDKKMPPQPESELKEPSALNLDVILPQVPPQINENVELDDGILYQNLQELKRKTAADKNPDESQTRRIFVMRHGERIDFTFGSWVPYCFNESGKFERKDLNMPKSLPHRNDAAEAYLRDSPLTMLGVFQATLVGESFKEKNIEVEHAYCSPSYRCVQTCDAFLNGMGMKDKIKIKVEPGLFEWNVWYADGVPEWMTMDELKSSGYNVDESYQPFVDEKDLRQGKESCEQFFLRSALVTRSALSAHQSGNILIVGHSATLDTSSHKLVGNKLKDPNDLIKLIQKVPYCGLLEMTNKNGDWEIVEPPTLPMTHSNNQRFDWKAFLD
;
A
#
# COMPACT_ATOMS: atom_id res chain seq x y z
N MET A 1 14.56 28.87 -55.23
CA MET A 1 13.41 28.27 -54.52
C MET A 1 12.86 27.16 -55.41
N ALA A 2 13.04 25.90 -55.03
CA ALA A 2 12.47 24.77 -55.78
C ALA A 2 11.07 24.48 -55.26
N ALA A 3 10.06 24.54 -56.15
CA ALA A 3 8.67 24.27 -55.84
C ALA A 3 8.37 22.76 -55.88
N LEU A 4 7.68 22.25 -54.87
CA LEU A 4 7.22 20.86 -54.78
C LEU A 4 5.98 20.63 -55.67
N PRO A 5 5.79 19.41 -56.23
CA PRO A 5 4.71 19.11 -57.16
C PRO A 5 3.35 18.89 -56.47
N PRO A 6 2.22 19.08 -57.18
CA PRO A 6 0.88 19.07 -56.58
C PRO A 6 0.37 17.64 -56.36
N ARG A 7 -0.20 17.38 -55.17
CA ARG A 7 -0.89 16.12 -54.87
C ARG A 7 -2.18 16.02 -55.69
N ARG A 8 -2.29 14.99 -56.55
CA ARG A 8 -3.53 14.53 -57.18
C ARG A 8 -4.29 13.64 -56.20
N ASN A 9 -5.37 14.16 -55.64
CA ASN A 9 -6.66 13.51 -55.36
C ASN A 9 -7.43 14.32 -54.29
N PRO A 10 -8.59 14.91 -54.62
CA PRO A 10 -9.47 15.48 -53.61
C PRO A 10 -10.36 14.37 -53.03
N THR A 11 -10.13 13.99 -51.78
CA THR A 11 -11.00 13.05 -51.04
C THR A 11 -12.10 13.85 -50.33
N PRO A 12 -13.35 13.37 -50.25
CA PRO A 12 -14.53 14.21 -50.07
C PRO A 12 -14.66 14.75 -48.64
N THR A 13 -14.85 16.07 -48.55
CA THR A 13 -15.39 16.74 -47.37
C THR A 13 -16.82 16.26 -47.07
N LYS A 14 -16.96 15.49 -45.99
CA LYS A 14 -18.05 15.59 -45.00
C LYS A 14 -17.77 14.60 -43.86
N ILE A 15 -16.77 14.91 -43.03
CA ILE A 15 -16.67 14.30 -41.70
C ILE A 15 -17.63 15.13 -40.83
N SER A 16 -18.77 14.56 -40.47
CA SER A 16 -19.50 15.06 -39.30
C SER A 16 -18.49 15.07 -38.16
N LYS A 17 -18.22 16.21 -37.53
CA LYS A 17 -17.38 16.27 -36.34
C LYS A 17 -18.03 15.40 -35.25
N GLN A 18 -17.75 14.09 -35.25
CA GLN A 18 -18.00 13.25 -34.11
C GLN A 18 -17.10 13.84 -33.02
N HIS A 19 -17.71 14.32 -31.94
CA HIS A 19 -16.97 14.74 -30.77
C HIS A 19 -16.27 13.48 -30.23
N LEU A 20 -14.97 13.38 -30.47
CA LEU A 20 -14.13 12.33 -29.90
C LEU A 20 -14.20 12.43 -28.38
N THR A 21 -14.27 11.29 -27.70
CA THR A 21 -14.17 11.27 -26.24
C THR A 21 -12.77 11.74 -25.80
N PRO A 22 -12.60 12.21 -24.56
CA PRO A 22 -11.28 12.59 -24.07
C PRO A 22 -10.23 11.47 -24.22
N LEU A 23 -10.63 10.22 -23.94
CA LEU A 23 -9.78 9.05 -24.15
C LEU A 23 -9.41 8.85 -25.62
N GLN A 24 -10.37 8.91 -26.54
CA GLN A 24 -10.10 8.79 -27.98
C GLN A 24 -9.14 9.88 -28.49
N THR A 25 -9.25 11.09 -27.94
CA THR A 25 -8.38 12.20 -28.30
C THR A 25 -6.93 11.93 -27.84
N LEU A 26 -6.73 11.47 -26.60
CA LEU A 26 -5.39 11.12 -26.09
C LEU A 26 -4.76 9.95 -26.85
N LEU A 27 -5.58 8.94 -27.22
CA LEU A 27 -5.13 7.83 -28.08
C LEU A 27 -4.69 8.33 -29.45
N GLN A 28 -5.40 9.28 -30.05
CA GLN A 28 -5.03 9.89 -31.33
C GLN A 28 -3.74 10.72 -31.24
N MET A 29 -3.45 11.29 -30.06
CA MET A 29 -2.18 11.97 -29.76
C MET A 29 -1.00 11.00 -29.58
N GLY A 30 -1.27 9.69 -29.54
CA GLY A 30 -0.25 8.65 -29.43
C GLY A 30 0.03 8.15 -28.02
N PHE A 31 -0.74 8.59 -27.01
CA PHE A 31 -0.59 8.09 -25.65
C PHE A 31 -1.17 6.67 -25.52
N PRO A 32 -0.52 5.76 -24.77
CA PRO A 32 -1.09 4.43 -24.46
C PRO A 32 -2.43 4.53 -23.73
N LYS A 33 -3.33 3.57 -23.96
CA LYS A 33 -4.68 3.53 -23.36
C LYS A 33 -4.63 3.60 -21.83
N HIS A 34 -3.86 2.72 -21.20
CA HIS A 34 -3.74 2.65 -19.74
C HIS A 34 -3.26 3.97 -19.12
N ARG A 35 -2.21 4.60 -19.68
CA ARG A 35 -1.72 5.91 -19.23
C ARG A 35 -2.77 7.00 -19.42
N SER A 36 -3.48 6.98 -20.54
CA SER A 36 -4.57 7.94 -20.82
C SER A 36 -5.71 7.82 -19.81
N GLU A 37 -6.10 6.60 -19.45
CA GLU A 37 -7.13 6.34 -18.43
C GLU A 37 -6.67 6.78 -17.05
N LYS A 38 -5.43 6.46 -16.66
CA LYS A 38 -4.83 6.94 -15.40
C LYS A 38 -4.79 8.47 -15.32
N ALA A 39 -4.38 9.14 -16.38
CA ALA A 39 -4.31 10.60 -16.43
C ALA A 39 -5.71 11.25 -16.36
N LEU A 40 -6.70 10.66 -17.04
CA LEU A 40 -8.08 11.11 -16.94
C LEU A 40 -8.64 10.92 -15.53
N ALA A 41 -8.35 9.79 -14.88
CA ALA A 41 -8.76 9.54 -13.49
C ALA A 41 -8.04 10.47 -12.50
N ALA A 42 -6.73 10.71 -12.66
CA ALA A 42 -5.94 11.62 -11.83
C ALA A 42 -6.35 13.08 -11.97
N THR A 43 -6.99 13.44 -13.09
CA THR A 43 -7.49 14.82 -13.35
C THR A 43 -9.01 14.95 -13.20
N GLY A 44 -9.69 13.89 -12.75
CA GLY A 44 -11.14 13.89 -12.53
C GLY A 44 -11.96 14.08 -13.81
N HIS A 45 -11.45 13.64 -14.96
CA HIS A 45 -12.06 13.79 -16.29
C HIS A 45 -12.40 15.26 -16.66
N ARG A 46 -11.63 16.24 -16.16
CA ARG A 46 -11.88 17.67 -16.39
C ARG A 46 -11.52 18.18 -17.79
N GLY A 47 -10.76 17.40 -18.57
CA GLY A 47 -10.46 17.73 -19.96
C GLY A 47 -9.22 17.00 -20.50
N VAL A 48 -9.10 16.97 -21.83
CA VAL A 48 -7.95 16.35 -22.52
C VAL A 48 -6.66 17.10 -22.23
N GLN A 49 -6.70 18.44 -22.21
CA GLN A 49 -5.52 19.27 -21.99
C GLN A 49 -4.87 18.96 -20.63
N LEU A 50 -5.68 18.99 -19.56
CA LEU A 50 -5.21 18.68 -18.21
C LEU A 50 -4.63 17.26 -18.10
N ALA A 51 -5.27 16.27 -18.72
CA ALA A 51 -4.76 14.90 -18.73
C ALA A 51 -3.45 14.76 -19.54
N SER A 52 -3.33 15.47 -20.66
CA SER A 52 -2.09 15.51 -21.44
C SER A 52 -0.95 16.19 -20.67
N ASP A 53 -1.23 17.30 -20.00
CA ASP A 53 -0.23 18.02 -19.20
C ASP A 53 0.21 17.19 -17.99
N TRP A 54 -0.73 16.48 -17.36
CA TRP A 54 -0.43 15.51 -16.30
C TRP A 54 0.49 14.38 -16.79
N LEU A 55 0.25 13.82 -17.98
CA LEU A 55 1.09 12.79 -18.59
C LEU A 55 2.51 13.28 -18.86
N LEU A 56 2.65 14.53 -19.31
CA LEU A 56 3.96 15.13 -19.55
C LEU A 56 4.70 15.39 -18.24
N ALA A 57 4.01 15.85 -17.20
CA ALA A 57 4.60 16.05 -15.89
C ALA A 57 5.05 14.74 -15.22
N HIS A 58 4.31 13.65 -15.46
CA HIS A 58 4.58 12.31 -14.92
C HIS A 58 5.43 11.44 -15.86
N VAL A 59 6.03 11.99 -16.93
CA VAL A 59 6.78 11.19 -17.91
C VAL A 59 7.93 10.40 -17.29
N ASN A 60 8.51 10.94 -16.21
CA ASN A 60 9.58 10.32 -15.43
C ASN A 60 9.07 9.68 -14.13
N ASP A 61 7.75 9.60 -13.91
CA ASP A 61 7.18 8.92 -12.75
C ASP A 61 7.42 7.41 -12.87
N PRO A 62 8.18 6.79 -11.94
CA PRO A 62 8.45 5.35 -11.95
C PRO A 62 7.18 4.49 -11.86
N LEU A 63 6.08 5.04 -11.33
CA LEU A 63 4.80 4.39 -11.11
C LEU A 63 3.73 4.79 -12.16
N LEU A 64 4.10 5.51 -13.22
CA LEU A 64 3.17 5.90 -14.27
C LEU A 64 2.46 4.69 -14.91
N ASP A 65 3.18 3.58 -15.11
CA ASP A 65 2.65 2.35 -15.71
C ASP A 65 2.01 1.38 -14.71
N ASP A 66 1.96 1.72 -13.42
CA ASP A 66 1.35 0.89 -12.39
C ASP A 66 -0.16 0.69 -12.65
N SER A 67 -0.69 -0.51 -12.43
CA SER A 67 -2.12 -0.84 -12.61
C SER A 67 -2.89 -0.90 -11.28
N SER A 68 -2.28 -0.44 -10.19
CA SER A 68 -2.91 -0.36 -8.87
C SER A 68 -4.19 0.48 -8.94
N PRO A 69 -5.30 -0.02 -8.37
CA PRO A 69 -6.56 0.71 -8.38
C PRO A 69 -6.45 1.94 -7.49
N ARG A 70 -7.08 3.03 -7.94
CA ARG A 70 -7.17 4.27 -7.21
C ARG A 70 -8.20 4.15 -6.07
N GLU A 71 -7.96 4.85 -4.98
CA GLU A 71 -8.88 4.91 -3.85
C GLU A 71 -9.86 6.08 -3.99
N TYR A 72 -11.15 5.78 -3.87
CA TYR A 72 -12.26 6.73 -3.98
C TYR A 72 -13.03 6.81 -2.67
N ILE A 73 -13.67 7.95 -2.45
CA ILE A 73 -14.48 8.19 -1.26
C ILE A 73 -15.62 9.17 -1.56
N LEU A 74 -16.79 8.95 -0.95
CA LEU A 74 -17.97 9.80 -1.13
C LEU A 74 -18.30 10.53 0.17
N TYR A 75 -18.23 11.86 0.13
CA TYR A 75 -18.51 12.75 1.24
C TYR A 75 -19.74 13.60 1.01
N ALA A 76 -20.41 13.97 2.10
CA ALA A 76 -21.26 15.15 2.15
C ALA A 76 -20.49 16.28 2.84
N CYS A 77 -20.27 17.38 2.14
CA CYS A 77 -19.53 18.54 2.60
C CYS A 77 -20.46 19.73 2.83
N PRO A 78 -20.35 20.44 3.96
CA PRO A 78 -21.12 21.66 4.18
C PRO A 78 -20.65 22.78 3.24
N VAL A 79 -21.55 23.68 2.87
CA VAL A 79 -21.26 24.88 2.07
C VAL A 79 -21.93 26.13 2.66
N GLY A 80 -21.52 27.31 2.20
CA GLY A 80 -22.05 28.59 2.66
C GLY A 80 -21.53 28.98 4.05
N ASN A 81 -22.36 29.65 4.85
CA ASN A 81 -21.96 30.25 6.12
C ASN A 81 -21.41 29.23 7.12
N PHE A 82 -22.00 28.04 7.20
CA PHE A 82 -21.53 27.00 8.11
C PHE A 82 -20.14 26.49 7.72
N ALA A 83 -19.84 26.39 6.43
CA ALA A 83 -18.49 26.02 5.96
C ALA A 83 -17.44 27.08 6.36
N GLN A 84 -17.78 28.37 6.31
CA GLN A 84 -16.90 29.45 6.76
C GLN A 84 -16.65 29.40 8.27
N GLN A 85 -17.68 29.10 9.06
CA GLN A 85 -17.52 28.88 10.50
C GLN A 85 -16.58 27.70 10.79
N LEU A 86 -16.74 26.59 10.07
CA LEU A 86 -15.90 25.41 10.21
C LEU A 86 -14.45 25.66 9.78
N GLN A 87 -14.22 26.46 8.73
CA GLN A 87 -12.88 26.86 8.33
C GLN A 87 -12.23 27.75 9.40
N THR A 88 -12.97 28.73 9.91
CA THR A 88 -12.49 29.60 11.01
C THR A 88 -12.16 28.77 12.25
N TYR A 89 -12.99 27.78 12.57
CA TYR A 89 -12.73 26.82 13.64
C TYR A 89 -11.46 26.02 13.37
N TRP A 90 -11.27 25.50 12.16
CA TRP A 90 -10.08 24.74 11.75
C TRP A 90 -8.80 25.56 11.96
N ASP A 91 -8.78 26.81 11.49
CA ASP A 91 -7.62 27.70 11.62
C ASP A 91 -7.34 28.03 13.10
N LYS A 92 -8.38 28.36 13.88
CA LYS A 92 -8.27 28.64 15.32
C LYS A 92 -7.82 27.42 16.12
N SER A 93 -8.37 26.24 15.82
CA SER A 93 -8.04 25.00 16.54
C SER A 93 -6.60 24.59 16.27
N LEU A 94 -6.12 24.75 15.04
CA LEU A 94 -4.72 24.49 14.70
C LEU A 94 -3.79 25.45 15.44
N ALA A 95 -4.10 26.76 15.42
CA ALA A 95 -3.27 27.79 16.05
C ALA A 95 -3.21 27.66 17.58
N LEU A 96 -4.33 27.32 18.23
CA LEU A 96 -4.42 27.27 19.70
C LEU A 96 -4.05 25.90 20.28
N CYS A 97 -4.42 24.82 19.61
CA CYS A 97 -4.34 23.46 20.17
C CYS A 97 -3.33 22.56 19.42
N GLY A 98 -2.80 23.02 18.29
CA GLY A 98 -1.94 22.23 17.41
C GLY A 98 -2.70 21.22 16.56
N TRP A 99 -1.95 20.41 15.82
CA TRP A 99 -2.51 19.41 14.91
C TRP A 99 -3.26 18.31 15.66
N ASN A 100 -4.46 17.97 15.18
CA ASN A 100 -5.27 16.86 15.66
C ASN A 100 -5.81 16.06 14.45
N GLY A 101 -6.39 14.89 14.68
CA GLY A 101 -6.81 14.00 13.60
C GLY A 101 -7.77 14.61 12.60
N ALA A 102 -8.63 15.55 13.02
CA ALA A 102 -9.61 16.19 12.14
C ALA A 102 -8.97 17.14 11.12
N HIS A 103 -7.76 17.65 11.40
CA HIS A 103 -7.06 18.54 10.48
C HIS A 103 -6.55 17.85 9.21
N ASN A 104 -6.53 16.51 9.17
CA ASN A 104 -6.15 15.78 7.96
C ASN A 104 -7.21 15.85 6.86
N PHE A 105 -8.44 16.29 7.15
CA PHE A 105 -9.52 16.29 6.18
C PHE A 105 -10.33 17.59 6.24
N THR A 106 -10.84 18.03 5.09
CA THR A 106 -11.90 19.05 5.04
C THR A 106 -13.09 18.59 5.89
N PRO A 107 -13.82 19.50 6.57
CA PRO A 107 -15.03 19.15 7.30
C PRO A 107 -16.04 18.41 6.42
N HIS A 108 -16.44 17.20 6.83
CA HIS A 108 -17.27 16.32 6.00
C HIS A 108 -18.05 15.31 6.85
N ILE A 109 -19.06 14.70 6.23
CA ILE A 109 -19.72 13.48 6.68
C ILE A 109 -19.37 12.37 5.68
N THR A 110 -18.85 11.24 6.18
CA THR A 110 -18.51 10.08 5.33
C THR A 110 -19.77 9.29 4.97
N LEU A 111 -20.11 9.19 3.68
CA LEU A 111 -21.26 8.42 3.19
C LEU A 111 -20.86 7.02 2.70
N VAL A 112 -19.74 6.95 1.99
CA VAL A 112 -19.10 5.69 1.55
C VAL A 112 -17.64 5.82 1.92
N SER A 113 -17.13 4.85 2.67
CA SER A 113 -15.72 4.78 3.09
C SER A 113 -14.79 4.58 1.88
N PHE A 114 -13.47 4.67 2.09
CA PHE A 114 -12.51 4.40 1.01
C PHE A 114 -12.75 3.03 0.35
N PHE A 115 -12.86 3.05 -0.97
CA PHE A 115 -12.96 1.86 -1.80
C PHE A 115 -12.02 1.96 -3.01
N LYS A 116 -11.59 0.81 -3.54
CA LYS A 116 -10.59 0.74 -4.63
C LYS A 116 -11.27 0.46 -5.96
N ALA A 117 -11.04 1.31 -6.96
CA ALA A 117 -11.56 1.13 -8.31
C ALA A 117 -10.44 1.32 -9.37
N PRO A 118 -10.47 0.54 -10.46
CA PRO A 118 -9.63 0.80 -11.64
C PRO A 118 -9.79 2.24 -12.18
N ASP A 119 -8.75 2.76 -12.83
CA ASP A 119 -8.79 4.10 -13.43
C ASP A 119 -9.83 4.19 -14.58
N GLU A 120 -10.13 3.10 -15.29
CA GLU A 120 -11.15 3.06 -16.35
C GLU A 120 -12.59 3.31 -15.82
N ASP A 121 -12.85 2.98 -14.56
CA ASP A 121 -14.17 3.12 -13.94
C ASP A 121 -14.44 4.53 -13.38
N ALA A 122 -13.44 5.42 -13.36
CA ALA A 122 -13.52 6.74 -12.75
C ALA A 122 -14.72 7.57 -13.26
N LEU A 123 -14.93 7.55 -14.58
CA LEU A 123 -16.06 8.24 -15.20
C LEU A 123 -17.40 7.61 -14.81
N THR A 124 -17.47 6.27 -14.79
CA THR A 124 -18.67 5.52 -14.40
C THR A 124 -19.06 5.81 -12.95
N LEU A 125 -18.09 5.91 -12.03
CA LEU A 125 -18.32 6.31 -10.65
C LEU A 125 -18.91 7.73 -10.56
N ALA A 126 -18.33 8.69 -11.28
CA ALA A 126 -18.81 10.07 -11.31
C ALA A 126 -20.22 10.21 -11.93
N GLN A 127 -20.52 9.42 -12.97
CA GLN A 127 -21.82 9.36 -13.60
C GLN A 127 -22.87 8.66 -12.73
N GLY A 128 -22.49 7.62 -12.00
CA GLY A 128 -23.35 6.93 -11.04
C GLY A 128 -23.89 7.89 -9.97
N LEU A 129 -23.04 8.76 -9.41
CA LEU A 129 -23.48 9.78 -8.45
C LEU A 129 -24.47 10.75 -9.08
N LYS A 130 -24.23 11.17 -10.32
CA LYS A 130 -25.15 12.03 -11.07
C LYS A 130 -26.50 11.36 -11.30
N SER A 131 -26.51 10.11 -11.76
CA SER A 131 -27.73 9.32 -11.97
C SER A 131 -28.56 9.20 -10.69
N VAL A 132 -27.92 8.91 -9.55
CA VAL A 132 -28.61 8.81 -8.26
C VAL A 132 -29.24 10.14 -7.83
N MET A 133 -28.56 11.27 -8.07
CA MET A 133 -29.09 12.60 -7.74
C MET A 133 -30.19 13.08 -8.68
N GLU A 134 -30.20 12.62 -9.93
CA GLU A 134 -31.26 12.93 -10.90
C GLU A 134 -32.55 12.12 -10.66
N LYS A 135 -32.48 11.02 -9.88
CA LYS A 135 -33.66 10.23 -9.49
C LYS A 135 -34.53 11.00 -8.48
N GLN A 136 -35.85 10.84 -8.59
CA GLN A 136 -36.81 11.51 -7.71
C GLN A 136 -36.57 11.14 -6.23
N GLY A 137 -36.51 12.16 -5.35
CA GLY A 137 -36.37 11.98 -3.89
C GLY A 137 -34.97 12.20 -3.33
N ALA A 138 -33.97 12.51 -4.17
CA ALA A 138 -32.57 12.68 -3.79
C ALA A 138 -32.15 14.14 -3.42
N VAL A 139 -33.11 15.06 -3.30
CA VAL A 139 -32.90 16.44 -2.82
C VAL A 139 -33.42 16.63 -1.40
N LEU A 140 -32.60 17.24 -0.54
CA LEU A 140 -32.98 17.69 0.80
C LEU A 140 -33.58 19.10 0.72
N ASN A 141 -34.81 19.29 1.22
CA ASN A 141 -35.52 20.57 1.14
C ASN A 141 -35.45 21.41 2.43
N GLU A 142 -34.74 20.92 3.46
CA GLU A 142 -34.55 21.60 4.74
C GLU A 142 -33.07 21.52 5.19
N PRO A 143 -32.62 22.38 6.12
CA PRO A 143 -31.27 22.31 6.68
C PRO A 143 -31.01 20.99 7.41
N LEU A 144 -29.78 20.47 7.30
CA LEU A 144 -29.40 19.22 7.96
C LEU A 144 -29.30 19.44 9.48
N LYS A 145 -30.25 18.95 10.26
CA LYS A 145 -30.18 18.97 11.73
C LYS A 145 -28.96 18.20 12.25
N LEU A 146 -28.16 18.90 13.05
CA LEU A 146 -26.91 18.45 13.64
C LEU A 146 -26.98 18.59 15.16
N GLU A 147 -26.56 17.54 15.88
CA GLU A 147 -26.48 17.52 17.34
C GLU A 147 -25.03 17.53 17.81
N THR A 148 -24.67 18.51 18.64
CA THR A 148 -23.32 18.62 19.19
C THR A 148 -23.04 17.48 20.15
N TYR A 149 -21.90 16.81 19.97
CA TYR A 149 -21.40 15.80 20.88
C TYR A 149 -19.94 16.07 21.22
N THR A 150 -19.65 16.09 22.51
CA THR A 150 -18.29 16.31 23.04
C THR A 150 -17.96 15.22 24.05
N SER A 151 -16.84 14.56 23.87
CA SER A 151 -16.25 13.59 24.79
C SER A 151 -14.74 13.81 24.86
N PRO A 152 -14.04 13.31 25.90
CA PRO A 152 -12.60 13.51 26.05
C PRO A 152 -11.76 13.09 24.83
N ASN A 153 -12.23 12.12 24.03
CA ASN A 153 -11.49 11.56 22.90
C ASN A 153 -12.03 11.96 21.52
N PHE A 154 -13.19 12.62 21.47
CA PHE A 154 -13.89 12.93 20.22
C PHE A 154 -14.85 14.09 20.41
N MET A 155 -14.84 15.02 19.46
CA MET A 155 -15.80 16.12 19.36
C MET A 155 -16.29 16.27 17.93
N GLY A 156 -17.59 16.53 17.76
CA GLY A 156 -18.19 16.71 16.45
C GLY A 156 -19.70 16.91 16.52
N PHE A 157 -20.33 16.82 15.35
CA PHE A 157 -21.78 16.89 15.20
C PHE A 157 -22.32 15.55 14.70
N PHE A 158 -23.32 14.99 15.38
CA PHE A 158 -24.08 13.86 14.87
C PHE A 158 -25.25 14.33 14.02
N VAL A 159 -25.52 13.61 12.94
CA VAL A 159 -26.71 13.85 12.13
C VAL A 159 -27.90 13.20 12.81
N VAL A 160 -28.99 13.95 13.00
CA VAL A 160 -30.25 13.43 13.57
C VAL A 160 -30.77 12.28 12.71
N GLU A 161 -31.33 11.25 13.36
CA GLU A 161 -31.71 9.96 12.75
C GLU A 161 -32.51 10.10 11.44
N GLU A 162 -33.53 10.96 11.41
CA GLU A 162 -34.37 11.23 10.23
C GLU A 162 -33.53 11.63 9.00
N HIS A 163 -32.58 12.55 9.19
CA HIS A 163 -31.70 13.03 8.12
C HIS A 163 -30.54 12.05 7.85
N ALA A 164 -30.09 11.32 8.86
CA ALA A 164 -29.07 10.30 8.71
C ALA A 164 -29.56 9.16 7.80
N ASP A 165 -30.81 8.72 7.99
CA ASP A 165 -31.44 7.70 7.14
C ASP A 165 -31.62 8.18 5.70
N TYR A 166 -31.89 9.46 5.52
CA TYR A 166 -31.93 10.08 4.20
C TYR A 166 -30.58 9.98 3.47
N LEU A 167 -29.49 10.38 4.12
CA LEU A 167 -28.14 10.29 3.56
C LEU A 167 -27.69 8.83 3.33
N LYS A 168 -28.04 7.92 4.25
CA LYS A 168 -27.79 6.48 4.08
C LYS A 168 -28.50 5.90 2.87
N ARG A 169 -29.75 6.30 2.60
CA ARG A 169 -30.48 5.88 1.39
C ARG A 169 -29.75 6.32 0.12
N ILE A 170 -29.24 7.55 0.08
CA ILE A 170 -28.42 8.03 -1.05
C ILE A 170 -27.17 7.18 -1.22
N ALA A 171 -26.44 6.91 -0.13
CA ALA A 171 -25.24 6.07 -0.16
C ALA A 171 -25.54 4.65 -0.66
N MET A 172 -26.61 4.02 -0.16
CA MET A 172 -27.05 2.69 -0.61
C MET A 172 -27.46 2.68 -2.09
N GLN A 173 -28.16 3.71 -2.57
CA GLN A 173 -28.52 3.83 -3.99
C GLN A 173 -27.28 4.02 -4.86
N TYR A 174 -26.31 4.82 -4.42
CA TYR A 174 -25.03 4.99 -5.12
C TYR A 174 -24.26 3.68 -5.24
N VAL A 175 -24.10 2.95 -4.14
CA VAL A 175 -23.44 1.62 -4.13
C VAL A 175 -24.14 0.65 -5.09
N LYS A 176 -25.48 0.65 -5.09
CA LYS A 176 -26.27 -0.20 -5.99
C LYS A 176 -26.12 0.19 -7.47
N GLU A 177 -26.16 1.49 -7.77
CA GLU A 177 -26.01 1.99 -9.14
C GLU A 177 -24.63 1.64 -9.72
N VAL A 178 -23.58 1.93 -8.96
CA VAL A 178 -22.19 1.66 -9.36
C VAL A 178 -21.95 0.17 -9.55
N SER A 179 -22.42 -0.66 -8.61
CA SER A 179 -22.30 -2.12 -8.71
C SER A 179 -22.98 -2.65 -9.98
N ASN A 180 -24.17 -2.14 -10.30
CA ASN A 180 -24.90 -2.56 -11.51
C ASN A 180 -24.23 -2.11 -12.80
N ALA A 181 -23.74 -0.86 -12.87
CA ALA A 181 -23.08 -0.32 -14.06
C ALA A 181 -21.83 -1.14 -14.42
N ILE A 182 -20.99 -1.43 -13.42
CA ILE A 182 -19.74 -2.17 -13.62
C ILE A 182 -19.99 -3.65 -13.97
N ILE A 183 -21.01 -4.26 -13.37
CA ILE A 183 -21.41 -5.64 -13.70
C ILE A 183 -21.99 -5.71 -15.13
N SER A 184 -22.79 -4.73 -15.55
CA SER A 184 -23.39 -4.67 -16.89
C SER A 184 -22.35 -4.49 -18.00
N ASP A 185 -21.36 -3.60 -17.80
CA ASP A 185 -20.25 -3.39 -18.75
C ASP A 185 -19.43 -4.66 -18.98
N THR A 186 -19.36 -5.53 -17.96
CA THR A 186 -18.69 -6.84 -18.07
C THR A 186 -19.45 -7.77 -19.02
N TYR A 187 -20.79 -7.75 -19.01
CA TYR A 187 -21.63 -8.63 -19.85
C TYR A 187 -21.62 -8.23 -21.34
N GLU A 188 -21.63 -6.93 -21.66
CA GLU A 188 -21.60 -6.47 -23.06
C GLU A 188 -20.28 -6.84 -23.77
N HIS A 189 -19.16 -6.89 -23.02
CA HIS A 189 -17.87 -7.34 -23.56
C HIS A 189 -17.86 -8.84 -23.91
N PHE A 190 -18.63 -9.66 -23.19
CA PHE A 190 -18.77 -11.09 -23.47
C PHE A 190 -19.65 -11.37 -24.69
N ASP A 191 -20.77 -10.64 -24.87
CA ASP A 191 -21.65 -10.81 -26.04
C ASP A 191 -20.97 -10.43 -27.36
N ALA A 192 -20.07 -9.44 -27.36
CA ALA A 192 -19.26 -9.09 -28.53
C ALA A 192 -18.31 -10.22 -28.95
N LEU A 193 -17.74 -10.96 -27.99
CA LEU A 193 -16.89 -12.13 -28.25
C LEU A 193 -17.71 -13.35 -28.69
N THR A 194 -18.92 -13.54 -28.15
CA THR A 194 -19.85 -14.61 -28.55
C THR A 194 -20.36 -14.42 -29.98
N ALA A 195 -20.57 -13.19 -30.44
CA ALA A 195 -20.93 -12.89 -31.83
C ALA A 195 -19.80 -13.20 -32.84
N CYS A 196 -18.54 -13.22 -32.41
CA CYS A 196 -17.38 -13.43 -33.28
C CYS A 196 -16.95 -14.90 -33.42
N PHE A 197 -17.37 -15.79 -32.51
CA PHE A 197 -16.95 -17.21 -32.51
C PHE A 197 -18.10 -18.18 -32.18
N PRO A 198 -18.99 -18.49 -33.15
CA PRO A 198 -20.22 -19.26 -32.90
C PRO A 198 -20.03 -20.77 -32.64
N TRP A 199 -18.81 -21.30 -32.78
CA TRP A 199 -18.53 -22.75 -32.75
C TRP A 199 -17.98 -23.27 -31.42
N CYS A 200 -17.84 -22.41 -30.41
CA CYS A 200 -17.39 -22.81 -29.06
C CYS A 200 -18.53 -22.77 -28.04
N THR A 201 -19.67 -23.40 -28.30
CA THR A 201 -20.72 -23.57 -27.26
C THR A 201 -21.39 -24.93 -27.34
N THR A 202 -20.96 -25.85 -26.48
CA THR A 202 -21.77 -27.00 -26.05
C THR A 202 -21.82 -27.05 -24.53
N THR A 203 -22.95 -26.56 -24.03
CA THR A 203 -23.63 -26.76 -22.75
C THR A 203 -22.98 -27.67 -21.70
N THR A 204 -22.55 -27.09 -20.57
CA THR A 204 -23.02 -27.48 -19.22
C THR A 204 -22.69 -26.40 -18.19
N ALA A 205 -23.71 -26.04 -17.40
CA ALA A 205 -23.70 -25.21 -16.19
C ALA A 205 -23.28 -23.73 -16.32
N ARG A 206 -24.16 -22.86 -15.77
CA ARG A 206 -23.88 -21.47 -15.42
C ARG A 206 -22.73 -21.42 -14.42
N CYS A 207 -21.50 -21.45 -14.90
CA CYS A 207 -20.32 -21.10 -14.14
C CYS A 207 -19.99 -19.66 -14.51
N ILE A 208 -20.43 -18.72 -13.67
CA ILE A 208 -19.84 -17.37 -13.64
C ILE A 208 -18.34 -17.59 -13.39
N PRO A 209 -17.43 -17.23 -14.31
CA PRO A 209 -16.00 -17.29 -14.04
C PRO A 209 -15.72 -16.40 -12.83
N ARG A 210 -15.05 -16.93 -11.80
CA ARG A 210 -14.56 -16.17 -10.63
C ARG A 210 -13.39 -15.26 -11.04
N GLY A 211 -13.70 -14.29 -11.89
CA GLY A 211 -12.87 -13.16 -12.28
C GLY A 211 -13.72 -11.89 -12.41
N SER A 212 -14.84 -11.82 -11.67
CA SER A 212 -15.70 -10.63 -11.65
C SER A 212 -14.87 -9.42 -11.20
N ARG A 213 -14.91 -8.35 -11.98
CA ARG A 213 -14.50 -6.98 -11.61
C ARG A 213 -15.32 -6.51 -10.39
N SER A 214 -15.07 -7.07 -9.22
CA SER A 214 -15.82 -6.77 -8.01
C SER A 214 -15.13 -5.63 -7.27
N ILE A 215 -15.62 -4.41 -7.46
CA ILE A 215 -15.33 -3.33 -6.53
C ILE A 215 -16.07 -3.63 -5.22
N SER A 216 -15.34 -3.68 -4.11
CA SER A 216 -15.94 -3.77 -2.78
C SER A 216 -16.32 -2.35 -2.34
N LEU A 217 -17.59 -1.99 -2.54
CA LEU A 217 -18.17 -0.76 -1.99
C LEU A 217 -19.12 -1.12 -0.86
N GLU A 218 -18.93 -0.51 0.31
CA GLU A 218 -19.84 -0.64 1.44
C GLU A 218 -20.37 0.73 1.87
N PRO A 219 -21.70 0.92 1.96
CA PRO A 219 -22.24 2.17 2.48
C PRO A 219 -21.91 2.29 3.97
N HIS A 220 -21.70 3.52 4.46
CA HIS A 220 -21.43 3.75 5.87
C HIS A 220 -22.70 3.53 6.70
N VAL A 221 -22.73 2.46 7.50
CA VAL A 221 -23.92 2.03 8.27
C VAL A 221 -23.95 2.53 9.72
N LYS A 222 -22.85 3.10 10.24
CA LYS A 222 -22.79 3.65 11.60
C LYS A 222 -23.53 5.00 11.68
N SER A 223 -23.57 5.59 12.88
CA SER A 223 -24.07 6.95 13.09
C SER A 223 -23.26 7.95 12.27
N LEU A 224 -23.94 8.66 11.37
CA LEU A 224 -23.32 9.69 10.53
C LEU A 224 -22.96 10.89 11.39
N HIS A 225 -21.74 11.36 11.24
CA HIS A 225 -21.20 12.46 12.01
C HIS A 225 -20.21 13.29 11.19
N LEU A 226 -20.09 14.56 11.57
CA LEU A 226 -19.04 15.47 11.14
C LEU A 226 -18.05 15.60 12.29
N THR A 227 -16.81 15.15 12.06
CA THR A 227 -15.75 15.16 13.07
C THR A 227 -15.05 16.53 13.10
N LEU A 228 -14.91 17.12 14.28
CA LEU A 228 -14.22 18.40 14.48
C LEU A 228 -12.90 18.27 15.23
N ALA A 229 -12.78 17.27 16.10
CA ALA A 229 -11.54 16.97 16.80
C ALA A 229 -11.53 15.52 17.29
N TYR A 230 -10.40 14.84 17.11
CA TYR A 230 -10.10 13.54 17.73
C TYR A 230 -8.57 13.37 17.79
N GLN A 231 -8.09 12.40 18.59
CA GLN A 231 -6.64 12.20 18.80
C GLN A 231 -5.90 13.47 19.27
N PHE A 232 -6.51 14.23 20.20
CA PHE A 232 -5.88 15.40 20.83
C PHE A 232 -5.56 15.11 22.31
N PRO A 233 -4.54 15.76 22.90
CA PRO A 233 -4.24 15.63 24.32
C PRO A 233 -5.38 16.17 25.21
N ASN A 234 -5.65 15.51 26.34
CA ASN A 234 -6.70 15.94 27.29
C ASN A 234 -6.53 17.38 27.80
N SER A 235 -5.30 17.92 27.80
CA SER A 235 -5.03 19.32 28.16
C SER A 235 -5.70 20.33 27.22
N GLN A 236 -5.98 19.95 25.97
CA GLN A 236 -6.62 20.82 24.98
C GLN A 236 -8.14 20.73 24.98
N TYR A 237 -8.73 19.85 25.80
CA TYR A 237 -10.17 19.59 25.82
C TYR A 237 -10.99 20.86 26.09
N SER A 238 -10.63 21.68 27.07
CA SER A 238 -11.37 22.90 27.41
C SER A 238 -11.35 23.92 26.27
N ASN A 239 -10.19 24.11 25.63
CA ASN A 239 -10.01 25.06 24.53
C ASN A 239 -10.82 24.64 23.30
N LEU A 240 -10.73 23.36 22.91
CA LEU A 240 -11.48 22.81 21.79
C LEU A 240 -12.99 22.87 22.05
N LYS A 241 -13.43 22.54 23.28
CA LYS A 241 -14.83 22.60 23.66
C LYS A 241 -15.39 24.02 23.52
N SER A 242 -14.67 25.04 24.01
CA SER A 242 -15.09 26.44 23.87
C SER A 242 -15.19 26.88 22.40
N LEU A 243 -14.27 26.44 21.54
CA LEU A 243 -14.32 26.75 20.11
C LEU A 243 -15.52 26.09 19.40
N ILE A 244 -15.93 24.88 19.81
CA ILE A 244 -17.10 24.21 19.25
C ILE A 244 -18.41 24.86 19.72
N GLU A 245 -18.44 25.36 20.96
CA GLU A 245 -19.59 26.11 21.49
C GLU A 245 -19.83 27.44 20.75
N GLU A 246 -18.82 27.99 20.05
CA GLU A 246 -18.97 29.16 19.15
C GLU A 246 -19.64 28.83 17.81
N LEU A 247 -19.71 27.57 17.41
CA LEU A 247 -20.30 27.15 16.13
C LEU A 247 -21.83 27.14 16.23
N ASP A 248 -22.49 27.55 15.14
CA ASP A 248 -23.94 27.46 14.98
C ASP A 248 -24.30 26.32 14.02
N PRO A 249 -24.70 25.13 14.53
CA PRO A 249 -25.13 24.01 13.69
C PRO A 249 -26.43 24.31 12.93
N GLY A 250 -27.20 25.32 13.35
CA GLY A 250 -28.41 25.78 12.67
C GLY A 250 -28.14 26.47 11.33
N ALA A 251 -26.91 26.96 11.11
CA ALA A 251 -26.48 27.57 9.85
C ALA A 251 -26.16 26.54 8.73
N SER A 252 -26.34 25.23 8.98
CA SER A 252 -26.02 24.10 8.08
C SER A 252 -27.03 23.92 6.91
N GLY A 253 -27.42 25.02 6.28
CA GLY A 253 -28.47 25.06 5.25
C GLY A 253 -28.05 24.57 3.86
N GLY A 254 -26.77 24.35 3.61
CA GLY A 254 -26.25 23.95 2.30
C GLY A 254 -25.24 22.80 2.40
N TRP A 255 -25.44 21.78 1.57
CA TRP A 255 -24.57 20.61 1.49
C TRP A 255 -24.32 20.21 0.04
N GLU A 256 -23.13 19.68 -0.22
CA GLU A 256 -22.74 19.09 -1.49
C GLU A 256 -22.26 17.66 -1.30
N LEU A 257 -22.68 16.77 -2.19
CA LEU A 257 -22.06 15.46 -2.34
C LEU A 257 -20.82 15.60 -3.22
N ARG A 258 -19.70 15.09 -2.73
CA ARG A 258 -18.40 15.17 -3.41
C ARG A 258 -17.76 13.80 -3.49
N LEU A 259 -17.51 13.34 -4.72
CA LEU A 259 -16.73 12.14 -5.01
C LEU A 259 -15.28 12.55 -5.19
N TYR A 260 -14.44 12.10 -4.27
CA TYR A 260 -13.01 12.31 -4.31
C TYR A 260 -12.27 11.02 -4.66
N SER A 261 -11.07 11.18 -5.19
CA SER A 261 -10.07 10.14 -5.20
C SER A 261 -8.74 10.67 -4.70
N ARG A 262 -7.90 9.77 -4.21
CA ARG A 262 -6.54 10.12 -3.76
C ARG A 262 -5.50 9.26 -4.46
N ASP A 263 -4.27 9.73 -4.42
CA ASP A 263 -3.15 8.97 -4.94
C ASP A 263 -2.79 7.82 -3.97
N PRO A 264 -2.63 6.57 -4.43
CA PRO A 264 -2.25 5.46 -3.56
C PRO A 264 -0.95 5.68 -2.76
N ARG A 265 -0.05 6.54 -3.26
CA ARG A 265 1.25 6.87 -2.63
C ARG A 265 1.13 7.62 -1.30
N ILE A 266 -0.04 8.17 -0.99
CA ILE A 266 -0.30 8.88 0.27
C ILE A 266 -0.30 7.96 1.49
N ASN A 267 -0.51 6.65 1.33
CA ASN A 267 -0.73 5.73 2.44
C ASN A 267 0.50 5.68 3.38
N GLY A 268 0.34 6.19 4.60
CA GLY A 268 1.42 6.29 5.60
C GLY A 268 2.31 7.54 5.48
N LYS A 269 1.96 8.51 4.63
CA LYS A 269 2.68 9.78 4.47
C LYS A 269 1.78 10.98 4.83
N GLN A 270 2.39 12.07 5.29
CA GLN A 270 1.75 13.37 5.45
C GLN A 270 1.86 14.17 4.16
N ILE A 271 0.92 15.08 3.94
CA ILE A 271 0.98 16.03 2.83
C ILE A 271 1.57 17.33 3.32
N HIS A 272 2.55 17.80 2.57
CA HIS A 272 3.15 19.10 2.77
C HIS A 272 2.93 19.94 1.51
N LYS A 273 2.49 21.18 1.71
CA LYS A 273 2.36 22.18 0.66
C LYS A 273 3.70 22.92 0.53
N VAL A 274 4.20 23.03 -0.68
CA VAL A 274 5.43 23.77 -0.98
C VAL A 274 5.15 25.26 -0.86
N VAL A 275 5.75 25.92 0.14
CA VAL A 275 5.64 27.37 0.34
C VAL A 275 6.76 28.12 -0.42
N HIS A 276 7.92 27.48 -0.58
CA HIS A 276 9.07 28.06 -1.28
C HIS A 276 9.55 27.12 -2.38
N ALA A 277 9.76 27.65 -3.58
CA ALA A 277 10.33 26.90 -4.69
C ALA A 277 11.80 26.56 -4.43
N TYR A 278 12.25 25.41 -4.94
CA TYR A 278 13.61 24.91 -4.79
C TYR A 278 14.03 24.19 -6.07
N THR A 279 15.21 24.50 -6.60
CA THR A 279 15.76 23.82 -7.78
C THR A 279 16.87 22.88 -7.34
N PRO A 280 16.82 21.59 -7.73
CA PRO A 280 17.83 20.60 -7.36
C PRO A 280 19.23 21.04 -7.78
N ILE A 281 20.17 20.95 -6.85
CA ILE A 281 21.61 21.12 -7.09
C ILE A 281 22.22 19.74 -7.37
N GLU A 282 21.89 18.76 -6.53
CA GLU A 282 22.33 17.38 -6.65
C GLU A 282 21.28 16.48 -7.31
N SER A 283 21.71 15.33 -7.83
CA SER A 283 20.84 14.44 -8.62
C SER A 283 19.76 13.71 -7.82
N ASP A 284 19.90 13.66 -6.50
CA ASP A 284 18.98 13.04 -5.55
C ASP A 284 18.01 14.05 -4.92
N GLU A 285 18.15 15.34 -5.22
CA GLU A 285 17.26 16.41 -4.73
C GLU A 285 15.99 16.55 -5.59
N LEU A 286 14.90 16.96 -4.94
CA LEU A 286 13.57 17.09 -5.55
C LEU A 286 13.28 18.54 -5.96
N ASP A 287 12.81 18.74 -7.19
CA ASP A 287 12.34 20.04 -7.68
C ASP A 287 11.03 20.42 -6.96
N LEU A 288 11.05 21.56 -6.28
CA LEU A 288 9.90 22.07 -5.54
C LEU A 288 9.31 23.29 -6.25
N ARG A 289 7.99 23.27 -6.46
CA ARG A 289 7.24 24.38 -7.05
C ARG A 289 6.26 24.96 -6.04
N SER A 290 6.36 26.27 -5.79
CA SER A 290 5.46 26.95 -4.85
C SER A 290 3.99 26.68 -5.17
N GLY A 291 3.24 26.25 -4.17
CA GLY A 291 1.83 25.89 -4.27
C GLY A 291 1.56 24.41 -4.60
N ASP A 292 2.58 23.63 -4.97
CA ASP A 292 2.47 22.19 -5.19
C ASP A 292 2.46 21.41 -3.86
N TYR A 293 2.19 20.10 -3.94
CA TYR A 293 2.19 19.20 -2.80
C TYR A 293 3.29 18.15 -2.90
N VAL A 294 3.83 17.78 -1.75
CA VAL A 294 4.79 16.69 -1.61
C VAL A 294 4.33 15.73 -0.51
N PHE A 295 4.49 14.44 -0.76
CA PHE A 295 4.22 13.39 0.21
C PHE A 295 5.47 13.08 1.00
N VAL A 296 5.43 13.30 2.31
CA VAL A 296 6.59 13.17 3.21
C VAL A 296 6.22 12.23 4.36
N SER A 297 7.14 11.36 4.80
CA SER A 297 6.91 10.52 5.97
C SER A 297 6.91 11.35 7.26
N SER A 298 5.93 11.12 8.13
CA SER A 298 5.85 11.76 9.46
C SER A 298 7.13 11.53 10.26
N GLU A 299 7.64 10.32 10.20
CA GLU A 299 8.82 9.84 10.91
C GLU A 299 10.08 10.48 10.34
N ALA A 300 10.16 10.67 9.03
CA ALA A 300 11.27 11.36 8.38
C ALA A 300 11.35 12.83 8.80
N VAL A 301 10.21 13.53 8.92
CA VAL A 301 10.16 14.93 9.39
C VAL A 301 10.67 15.05 10.82
N VAL A 302 10.24 14.17 11.71
CA VAL A 302 10.64 14.22 13.13
C VAL A 302 12.10 13.83 13.35
N ASN A 303 12.62 12.89 12.55
CA ASN A 303 13.98 12.37 12.70
C ASN A 303 15.02 13.12 11.85
N SER A 304 14.63 14.12 11.07
CA SER A 304 15.55 14.92 10.27
C SER A 304 16.41 15.81 11.17
N LEU A 305 17.74 15.64 11.08
CA LEU A 305 18.71 16.38 11.90
C LEU A 305 19.14 17.70 11.25
N ASP A 306 19.13 17.76 9.93
CA ASP A 306 19.59 18.88 9.10
C ASP A 306 18.44 19.60 8.37
N GLY A 307 17.20 19.13 8.53
CA GLY A 307 16.02 19.68 7.88
C GLY A 307 15.79 19.17 6.46
N TRP A 308 16.54 18.18 5.99
CA TRP A 308 16.29 17.51 4.71
C TRP A 308 15.53 16.21 4.92
N VAL A 309 14.56 15.95 4.04
CA VAL A 309 13.72 14.76 4.09
C VAL A 309 13.47 14.22 2.69
N GLU A 310 13.32 12.91 2.57
CA GLU A 310 12.84 12.31 1.33
C GLU A 310 11.33 12.54 1.19
N GLY A 311 10.91 13.00 0.02
CA GLY A 311 9.50 13.15 -0.32
C GLY A 311 9.22 12.82 -1.77
N THR A 312 7.94 12.68 -2.10
CA THR A 312 7.47 12.42 -3.47
C THR A 312 6.64 13.59 -3.95
N SER A 313 7.00 14.20 -5.08
CA SER A 313 6.23 15.27 -5.71
C SER A 313 4.88 14.75 -6.19
N TRP A 314 3.79 15.41 -5.79
CA TRP A 314 2.44 15.10 -6.28
C TRP A 314 2.29 15.43 -7.77
N LEU A 315 2.93 16.50 -8.25
CA LEU A 315 2.83 16.96 -9.63
C LEU A 315 3.62 16.11 -10.63
N THR A 316 4.73 15.52 -10.22
CA THR A 316 5.62 14.77 -11.14
C THR A 316 5.74 13.30 -10.81
N GLY A 317 5.33 12.89 -9.60
CA GLY A 317 5.46 11.52 -9.11
C GLY A 317 6.88 11.07 -8.77
N GLN A 318 7.88 11.94 -8.97
CA GLN A 318 9.28 11.67 -8.66
C GLN A 318 9.53 11.81 -7.15
N SER A 319 10.46 11.01 -6.64
CA SER A 319 10.94 11.09 -5.25
C SER A 319 12.35 11.66 -5.20
N GLY A 320 12.67 12.38 -4.14
CA GLY A 320 13.99 12.94 -3.88
C GLY A 320 14.04 13.65 -2.53
N LEU A 321 15.22 14.15 -2.18
CA LEU A 321 15.46 14.94 -0.98
C LEU A 321 14.96 16.36 -1.15
N LEU A 322 14.29 16.89 -0.13
CA LEU A 322 13.83 18.26 -0.10
C LEU A 322 14.05 18.91 1.27
N PRO A 323 14.27 20.23 1.33
CA PRO A 323 14.32 20.95 2.59
C PRO A 323 12.90 21.09 3.16
N ILE A 324 12.63 20.49 4.33
CA ILE A 324 11.31 20.51 4.96
C ILE A 324 10.84 21.94 5.27
N SER A 325 11.78 22.85 5.55
CA SER A 325 11.53 24.27 5.83
C SER A 325 10.90 25.03 4.66
N TYR A 326 10.94 24.47 3.45
CA TYR A 326 10.33 25.04 2.25
C TYR A 326 8.89 24.56 2.06
N THR A 327 8.38 23.79 3.03
CA THR A 327 7.07 23.19 2.98
C THR A 327 6.34 23.37 4.30
N GLU A 328 5.01 23.28 4.26
CA GLU A 328 4.14 23.37 5.42
C GLU A 328 3.15 22.20 5.40
N ARG A 329 2.94 21.54 6.54
CA ARG A 329 1.98 20.44 6.65
C ARG A 329 0.57 20.96 6.34
N THR A 330 -0.15 20.26 5.46
CA THR A 330 -1.51 20.61 5.03
C THR A 330 -2.43 19.40 5.14
N ALA A 331 -3.75 19.60 4.97
CA ALA A 331 -4.71 18.51 5.04
C ALA A 331 -4.48 17.50 3.91
N GLU A 332 -4.68 16.21 4.18
CA GLU A 332 -4.59 15.17 3.14
C GLU A 332 -5.57 15.43 1.99
N SER A 333 -6.76 15.94 2.32
CA SER A 333 -7.80 16.24 1.34
C SER A 333 -7.42 17.32 0.33
N ASP A 334 -6.38 18.12 0.59
CA ASP A 334 -5.97 19.21 -0.30
C ASP A 334 -5.31 18.71 -1.59
N SER A 335 -4.73 17.50 -1.56
CA SER A 335 -4.15 16.85 -2.75
C SER A 335 -5.12 15.91 -3.48
N TRP A 336 -6.37 15.81 -3.03
CA TRP A 336 -7.33 14.87 -3.59
C TRP A 336 -7.93 15.39 -4.90
N THR A 337 -8.21 14.45 -5.80
CA THR A 337 -8.88 14.75 -7.06
C THR A 337 -10.38 14.72 -6.86
N LEU A 338 -11.06 15.85 -7.09
CA LEU A 338 -12.52 15.91 -7.13
C LEU A 338 -13.04 15.50 -8.51
N HIS A 339 -13.78 14.40 -8.57
CA HIS A 339 -14.41 13.84 -9.79
C HIS A 339 -15.79 14.41 -10.05
N LYS A 340 -16.58 14.60 -8.99
CA LYS A 340 -17.95 15.09 -9.12
C LYS A 340 -18.39 15.83 -7.86
N LYS A 341 -19.03 17.00 -8.06
CA LYS A 341 -19.77 17.73 -7.02
C LYS A 341 -21.23 17.90 -7.44
N ILE A 342 -22.16 17.67 -6.52
CA ILE A 342 -23.61 17.86 -6.72
C ILE A 342 -24.23 18.42 -5.44
N PHE A 343 -25.06 19.46 -5.55
CA PHE A 343 -25.77 20.02 -4.41
C PHE A 343 -26.87 19.08 -3.90
N LEU A 344 -26.93 18.91 -2.58
CA LEU A 344 -27.98 18.16 -1.91
C LEU A 344 -29.26 19.00 -1.76
N ASN A 345 -29.12 20.32 -1.59
CA ASN A 345 -30.22 21.25 -1.37
C ASN A 345 -30.55 22.02 -2.66
N LYS A 346 -31.83 22.28 -2.93
CA LYS A 346 -32.24 23.18 -4.02
C LYS A 346 -31.92 24.63 -3.65
N SER A 347 -31.02 25.27 -4.38
CA SER A 347 -30.96 26.74 -4.38
C SER A 347 -32.21 27.27 -5.10
N THR A 348 -33.05 28.02 -4.40
CA THR A 348 -33.99 28.93 -5.06
C THR A 348 -33.18 30.06 -5.70
N PRO A 349 -33.34 30.35 -6.99
CA PRO A 349 -32.80 31.59 -7.55
C PRO A 349 -33.71 32.73 -7.06
N THR A 350 -33.33 33.41 -5.99
CA THR A 350 -33.94 34.68 -5.59
C THR A 350 -33.19 35.83 -6.24
N ASP A 351 -33.96 36.74 -6.85
CA ASP A 351 -33.57 37.91 -7.66
C ASP A 351 -32.32 38.68 -7.17
N ASP A 352 -31.18 38.47 -7.83
CA ASP A 352 -30.07 39.42 -7.81
C ASP A 352 -30.33 40.55 -8.82
N LYS A 353 -31.04 41.59 -8.38
CA LYS A 353 -30.93 42.92 -8.95
C LYS A 353 -30.49 43.93 -7.88
N LYS A 354 -29.27 44.43 -8.11
CA LYS A 354 -28.61 45.63 -7.54
C LYS A 354 -27.83 45.44 -6.23
N MET A 355 -26.58 45.02 -6.37
CA MET A 355 -25.47 45.64 -5.63
C MET A 355 -24.34 46.00 -6.62
N PRO A 356 -23.65 47.14 -6.41
CA PRO A 356 -22.52 47.55 -7.26
C PRO A 356 -21.30 46.64 -7.02
N PRO A 357 -20.37 46.54 -7.98
CA PRO A 357 -19.28 45.57 -7.92
C PRO A 357 -18.32 45.94 -6.78
N GLN A 358 -18.32 45.14 -5.72
CA GLN A 358 -17.23 45.08 -4.77
C GLN A 358 -16.22 44.02 -5.24
N PRO A 359 -14.91 44.22 -5.01
CA PRO A 359 -13.90 43.30 -5.49
C PRO A 359 -14.10 41.93 -4.82
N GLU A 360 -14.34 40.90 -5.63
CA GLU A 360 -14.42 39.51 -5.20
C GLU A 360 -13.13 39.16 -4.46
N SER A 361 -13.21 38.97 -3.15
CA SER A 361 -12.19 38.23 -2.41
C SER A 361 -12.38 36.75 -2.78
N GLU A 362 -11.67 36.32 -3.81
CA GLU A 362 -11.56 34.92 -4.22
C GLU A 362 -11.18 34.04 -3.01
N LEU A 363 -12.13 33.26 -2.51
CA LEU A 363 -11.80 32.01 -1.83
C LEU A 363 -11.24 31.09 -2.92
N LYS A 364 -9.92 31.03 -3.04
CA LYS A 364 -9.22 30.16 -3.99
C LYS A 364 -9.64 28.71 -3.76
N GLU A 365 -10.42 28.14 -4.69
CA GLU A 365 -10.60 26.69 -4.78
C GLU A 365 -9.20 26.08 -5.08
N PRO A 366 -8.69 25.12 -4.27
CA PRO A 366 -7.44 24.47 -4.57
C PRO A 366 -7.65 23.51 -5.76
N SER A 367 -7.37 24.01 -6.97
CA SER A 367 -7.24 23.21 -8.18
C SER A 367 -5.82 23.44 -8.73
N ALA A 368 -4.91 22.53 -8.41
CA ALA A 368 -3.47 22.61 -8.66
C ALA A 368 -3.03 22.48 -10.14
N LEU A 369 -3.89 22.82 -11.11
CA LEU A 369 -3.57 22.68 -12.55
C LEU A 369 -3.73 23.97 -13.36
N ASN A 370 -3.80 25.14 -12.71
CA ASN A 370 -3.69 26.41 -13.41
C ASN A 370 -2.47 27.17 -12.90
N LEU A 371 -1.35 27.14 -13.63
CA LEU A 371 -0.44 28.28 -13.71
C LEU A 371 0.51 28.17 -14.91
N ASP A 372 0.67 29.32 -15.55
CA ASP A 372 1.28 29.55 -16.86
C ASP A 372 2.76 29.18 -16.94
N VAL A 373 3.15 28.72 -18.13
CA VAL A 373 4.50 28.29 -18.52
C VAL A 373 5.46 29.49 -18.57
N ILE A 374 6.45 29.53 -17.67
CA ILE A 374 7.68 30.31 -17.85
C ILE A 374 8.83 29.33 -18.08
N LEU A 375 9.45 29.40 -19.26
CA LEU A 375 10.60 28.58 -19.66
C LEU A 375 11.90 29.10 -18.99
N PRO A 376 12.66 28.27 -18.24
CA PRO A 376 14.02 28.60 -17.85
C PRO A 376 15.05 28.15 -18.89
N GLN A 377 16.15 28.91 -18.95
CA GLN A 377 17.20 28.85 -19.95
C GLN A 377 18.25 27.76 -19.71
N VAL A 378 18.96 27.40 -20.78
CA VAL A 378 20.02 26.38 -20.85
C VAL A 378 21.16 26.65 -19.85
N PRO A 379 21.62 25.66 -19.05
CA PRO A 379 22.78 25.83 -18.16
C PRO A 379 24.13 25.67 -18.90
N PRO A 380 25.20 26.35 -18.44
CA PRO A 380 26.56 26.15 -18.94
C PRO A 380 27.22 24.89 -18.34
N GLN A 381 28.15 24.30 -19.07
CA GLN A 381 28.95 23.13 -18.68
C GLN A 381 30.12 23.47 -17.72
N ILE A 382 30.72 22.41 -17.14
CA ILE A 382 32.06 22.25 -16.48
C ILE A 382 31.93 21.95 -14.96
N ASN A 383 32.64 21.01 -14.28
CA ASN A 383 33.64 19.97 -14.60
C ASN A 383 33.58 18.88 -13.49
N GLU A 384 33.91 17.64 -13.85
CA GLU A 384 34.15 16.52 -12.93
C GLU A 384 35.40 16.74 -12.05
N ASN A 385 35.33 16.31 -10.77
CA ASN A 385 36.36 15.57 -10.01
C ASN A 385 36.32 15.87 -8.49
N VAL A 386 35.68 15.02 -7.68
CA VAL A 386 36.11 14.66 -6.31
C VAL A 386 35.59 13.24 -5.97
N GLU A 387 36.48 12.29 -5.72
CA GLU A 387 36.18 10.91 -5.28
C GLU A 387 36.01 10.83 -3.74
N LEU A 388 35.10 9.97 -3.25
CA LEU A 388 35.00 9.51 -1.86
C LEU A 388 34.98 7.96 -1.82
N ASP A 389 35.63 7.39 -0.81
CA ASP A 389 36.22 6.04 -0.72
C ASP A 389 35.26 4.94 -0.18
N ASP A 390 34.97 3.93 -1.01
CA ASP A 390 34.07 2.78 -0.78
C ASP A 390 34.78 1.49 -0.25
N GLY A 391 36.01 1.59 0.27
CA GLY A 391 36.95 0.46 0.32
C GLY A 391 36.69 -0.74 1.23
N ILE A 392 35.81 -0.70 2.23
CA ILE A 392 35.86 -1.69 3.33
C ILE A 392 34.96 -2.92 3.15
N LEU A 393 33.81 -2.80 2.45
CA LEU A 393 32.88 -3.93 2.31
C LEU A 393 33.19 -4.86 1.10
N TYR A 394 34.00 -4.38 0.14
CA TYR A 394 34.22 -5.05 -1.14
C TYR A 394 35.41 -6.02 -1.19
N GLN A 395 36.28 -6.06 -0.17
CA GLN A 395 37.43 -6.97 -0.16
C GLN A 395 37.00 -8.45 -0.07
N ASN A 396 35.99 -8.75 0.76
CA ASN A 396 35.49 -10.11 0.95
C ASN A 396 34.81 -10.67 -0.33
N LEU A 397 34.22 -9.80 -1.15
CA LEU A 397 33.55 -10.15 -2.41
C LEU A 397 34.52 -10.48 -3.55
N GLN A 398 35.70 -9.86 -3.56
CA GLN A 398 36.72 -10.10 -4.61
C GLN A 398 37.54 -11.37 -4.34
N GLU A 399 37.78 -11.73 -3.09
CA GLU A 399 38.44 -13.00 -2.74
C GLU A 399 37.58 -14.23 -3.09
N LEU A 400 36.26 -14.15 -2.93
CA LEU A 400 35.33 -15.23 -3.27
C LEU A 400 35.27 -15.52 -4.78
N LYS A 401 35.36 -14.49 -5.64
CA LYS A 401 35.50 -14.66 -7.10
C LYS A 401 36.80 -15.35 -7.51
N ARG A 402 37.89 -15.13 -6.77
CA ARG A 402 39.19 -15.77 -7.05
C ARG A 402 39.20 -17.25 -6.65
N LYS A 403 38.51 -17.62 -5.57
CA LYS A 403 38.40 -19.03 -5.12
C LYS A 403 37.46 -19.87 -5.99
N THR A 404 36.35 -19.31 -6.49
CA THR A 404 35.43 -20.04 -7.40
C THR A 404 36.00 -20.31 -8.79
N ALA A 405 37.04 -19.58 -9.21
CA ALA A 405 37.70 -19.79 -10.49
C ALA A 405 38.77 -20.92 -10.46
N ALA A 406 39.15 -21.42 -9.28
CA ALA A 406 40.30 -22.30 -9.12
C ALA A 406 39.98 -23.81 -9.06
N ASP A 407 38.73 -24.22 -8.79
CA ASP A 407 38.36 -25.64 -8.71
C ASP A 407 37.31 -26.00 -9.78
N LYS A 408 37.79 -26.48 -10.92
CA LYS A 408 36.96 -27.21 -11.90
C LYS A 408 37.27 -28.70 -11.79
N ASN A 409 36.39 -29.42 -11.10
CA ASN A 409 36.00 -30.78 -11.43
C ASN A 409 34.73 -31.14 -10.64
N PRO A 410 33.55 -31.27 -11.28
CA PRO A 410 32.43 -31.97 -10.66
C PRO A 410 32.20 -33.33 -11.33
N ASP A 411 32.12 -34.34 -10.47
CA ASP A 411 31.58 -35.65 -10.76
C ASP A 411 30.09 -35.53 -11.12
N GLU A 412 29.70 -36.04 -12.29
CA GLU A 412 28.33 -36.07 -12.79
C GLU A 412 27.55 -37.18 -12.08
N SER A 413 26.58 -36.87 -11.19
CA SER A 413 25.36 -37.71 -11.08
C SER A 413 24.24 -37.24 -10.13
N GLN A 414 24.34 -36.13 -9.39
CA GLN A 414 23.19 -35.62 -8.61
C GLN A 414 22.94 -34.12 -8.79
N THR A 415 21.78 -33.78 -9.36
CA THR A 415 21.28 -32.40 -9.45
C THR A 415 20.94 -31.89 -8.04
N ARG A 416 21.73 -30.96 -7.51
CA ARG A 416 21.47 -30.35 -6.19
C ARG A 416 20.23 -29.45 -6.24
N ARG A 417 19.43 -29.49 -5.17
CA ARG A 417 18.19 -28.69 -5.04
C ARG A 417 18.25 -27.78 -3.82
N ILE A 418 17.70 -26.59 -3.95
CA ILE A 418 17.49 -25.64 -2.84
C ILE A 418 16.00 -25.35 -2.75
N PHE A 419 15.45 -25.54 -1.57
CA PHE A 419 14.06 -25.24 -1.24
C PHE A 419 14.03 -24.00 -0.36
N VAL A 420 13.32 -22.96 -0.80
CA VAL A 420 13.16 -21.72 -0.04
C VAL A 420 11.71 -21.56 0.37
N MET A 421 11.45 -21.42 1.66
CA MET A 421 10.11 -21.47 2.24
C MET A 421 9.83 -20.29 3.15
N ARG A 422 8.64 -19.68 3.00
CA ARG A 422 8.14 -18.65 3.94
C ARG A 422 7.64 -19.32 5.23
N HIS A 423 7.81 -18.65 6.37
CA HIS A 423 7.19 -19.08 7.63
C HIS A 423 5.65 -19.25 7.54
N GLY A 424 5.08 -20.01 8.48
CA GLY A 424 3.63 -20.22 8.62
C GLY A 424 2.85 -19.02 9.15
N GLU A 425 1.53 -19.18 9.32
CA GLU A 425 0.64 -18.16 9.89
C GLU A 425 1.11 -17.67 11.28
N ARG A 426 1.17 -16.35 11.45
CA ARG A 426 1.63 -15.69 12.67
C ARG A 426 0.48 -15.28 13.57
N ILE A 427 0.69 -15.35 14.88
CA ILE A 427 -0.34 -15.00 15.88
C ILE A 427 -0.74 -13.52 15.85
N ASP A 428 0.20 -12.63 15.57
CA ASP A 428 -0.01 -11.17 15.60
C ASP A 428 -0.91 -10.68 14.46
N PHE A 429 -0.76 -11.24 13.25
CA PHE A 429 -1.66 -10.95 12.14
C PHE A 429 -3.05 -11.58 12.28
N THR A 430 -3.17 -12.71 12.99
CA THR A 430 -4.46 -13.37 13.21
C THR A 430 -5.28 -12.71 14.32
N PHE A 431 -4.63 -12.24 15.38
CA PHE A 431 -5.32 -11.78 16.61
C PHE A 431 -5.06 -10.31 16.98
N GLY A 432 -4.19 -9.60 16.27
CA GLY A 432 -3.85 -8.21 16.58
C GLY A 432 -3.10 -8.10 17.92
N SER A 433 -3.63 -7.29 18.85
CA SER A 433 -3.04 -7.07 20.17
C SER A 433 -3.29 -8.26 21.12
N TRP A 434 -2.61 -9.37 20.86
CA TRP A 434 -2.85 -10.65 21.54
C TRP A 434 -2.14 -10.78 22.90
N VAL A 435 -0.96 -10.17 23.07
CA VAL A 435 -0.16 -10.29 24.31
C VAL A 435 -0.91 -9.81 25.56
N PRO A 436 -1.47 -8.57 25.62
CA PRO A 436 -2.20 -8.15 26.82
C PRO A 436 -3.49 -8.95 27.06
N TYR A 437 -4.00 -9.64 26.05
CA TYR A 437 -5.19 -10.49 26.16
C TYR A 437 -4.87 -11.92 26.65
N CYS A 438 -3.66 -12.40 26.36
CA CYS A 438 -3.24 -13.78 26.63
C CYS A 438 -2.30 -13.92 27.81
N PHE A 439 -1.75 -12.84 28.37
CA PHE A 439 -0.93 -12.89 29.56
C PHE A 439 -1.71 -12.33 30.76
N ASN A 440 -1.77 -13.11 31.84
CA ASN A 440 -2.42 -12.66 33.07
C ASN A 440 -1.51 -11.74 33.91
N GLU A 441 -2.01 -11.22 35.03
CA GLU A 441 -1.27 -10.31 35.92
C GLU A 441 0.03 -10.92 36.48
N SER A 442 0.17 -12.25 36.50
CA SER A 442 1.41 -12.93 36.89
C SER A 442 2.38 -13.20 35.73
N GLY A 443 2.10 -12.66 34.54
CA GLY A 443 2.92 -12.84 33.34
C GLY A 443 2.86 -14.25 32.75
N LYS A 444 1.87 -15.06 33.16
CA LYS A 444 1.68 -16.41 32.64
C LYS A 444 0.78 -16.38 31.41
N PHE A 445 1.21 -17.07 30.36
CA PHE A 445 0.43 -17.25 29.14
C PHE A 445 -0.80 -18.17 29.38
N GLU A 446 -1.96 -17.70 28.94
CA GLU A 446 -3.23 -18.39 28.93
C GLU A 446 -3.82 -18.38 27.52
N ARG A 447 -4.02 -19.58 26.96
CA ARG A 447 -4.63 -19.75 25.64
C ARG A 447 -6.11 -19.34 25.69
N LYS A 448 -6.51 -18.37 24.85
CA LYS A 448 -7.89 -17.85 24.76
C LYS A 448 -8.62 -18.22 23.46
N ASP A 449 -7.90 -18.75 22.48
CA ASP A 449 -8.43 -19.23 21.20
C ASP A 449 -7.75 -20.55 20.81
N LEU A 450 -8.48 -21.45 20.13
CA LEU A 450 -7.94 -22.74 19.72
C LEU A 450 -6.88 -22.62 18.61
N ASN A 451 -6.80 -21.52 17.88
CA ASN A 451 -5.71 -21.29 16.95
C ASN A 451 -4.46 -20.69 17.62
N MET A 452 -4.52 -20.31 18.91
CA MET A 452 -3.32 -19.90 19.66
C MET A 452 -2.50 -21.13 20.13
N PRO A 453 -1.17 -20.98 20.33
CA PRO A 453 -0.31 -22.02 20.89
C PRO A 453 -0.84 -22.58 22.21
N LYS A 454 -0.52 -23.84 22.50
CA LYS A 454 -0.86 -24.47 23.79
C LYS A 454 -0.08 -23.87 24.96
N SER A 455 1.16 -23.49 24.70
CA SER A 455 2.09 -22.88 25.65
C SER A 455 3.10 -22.05 24.87
N LEU A 456 3.77 -21.12 25.56
CA LEU A 456 4.91 -20.38 25.04
C LEU A 456 6.15 -20.70 25.87
N PRO A 457 7.35 -20.78 25.24
CA PRO A 457 8.60 -20.86 25.98
C PRO A 457 8.77 -19.75 27.02
N HIS A 458 9.56 -20.04 28.05
CA HIS A 458 10.09 -18.98 28.88
C HIS A 458 11.15 -18.20 28.09
N ARG A 459 11.11 -16.87 28.18
CA ARG A 459 12.10 -15.96 27.59
C ARG A 459 12.58 -14.98 28.65
N ASN A 460 13.84 -14.59 28.60
CA ASN A 460 14.44 -13.68 29.57
C ASN A 460 13.71 -12.32 29.66
N ASP A 461 13.22 -11.80 28.52
CA ASP A 461 12.49 -10.51 28.46
C ASP A 461 10.96 -10.65 28.61
N ALA A 462 10.51 -11.77 29.20
CA ALA A 462 9.12 -12.07 29.52
C ALA A 462 8.14 -11.94 28.31
N ALA A 463 6.91 -11.50 28.55
CA ALA A 463 5.83 -11.45 27.57
C ALA A 463 6.07 -10.44 26.42
N GLU A 464 6.82 -9.37 26.69
CA GLU A 464 7.07 -8.29 25.74
C GLU A 464 7.96 -8.74 24.56
N ALA A 465 8.86 -9.69 24.80
CA ALA A 465 9.70 -10.28 23.75
C ALA A 465 8.87 -10.83 22.56
N TYR A 466 7.70 -11.40 22.86
CA TYR A 466 6.81 -11.99 21.88
C TYR A 466 6.03 -10.96 21.04
N LEU A 467 6.03 -9.67 21.42
CA LEU A 467 5.44 -8.61 20.58
C LEU A 467 6.28 -8.36 19.34
N ARG A 468 7.61 -8.38 19.48
CA ARG A 468 8.55 -8.11 18.38
C ARG A 468 9.04 -9.37 17.67
N ASP A 469 8.91 -10.52 18.32
CA ASP A 469 9.28 -11.83 17.78
C ASP A 469 8.16 -12.86 17.99
N SER A 470 7.06 -12.64 17.28
CA SER A 470 5.80 -13.39 17.44
C SER A 470 5.92 -14.87 17.06
N PRO A 471 5.25 -15.79 17.79
CA PRO A 471 5.14 -17.19 17.41
C PRO A 471 4.16 -17.43 16.25
N LEU A 472 4.19 -18.65 15.71
CA LEU A 472 3.15 -19.20 14.84
C LEU A 472 1.85 -19.46 15.60
N THR A 473 0.74 -19.49 14.88
CA THR A 473 -0.52 -20.09 15.34
C THR A 473 -0.47 -21.63 15.24
N MET A 474 -1.47 -22.31 15.78
CA MET A 474 -1.64 -23.76 15.57
C MET A 474 -1.83 -24.11 14.10
N LEU A 475 -2.55 -23.26 13.33
CA LEU A 475 -2.66 -23.40 11.88
C LEU A 475 -1.31 -23.16 11.20
N GLY A 476 -0.51 -22.18 11.63
CA GLY A 476 0.83 -21.97 11.08
C GLY A 476 1.77 -23.17 11.25
N VAL A 477 1.71 -23.85 12.40
CA VAL A 477 2.43 -25.11 12.64
C VAL A 477 1.89 -26.23 11.75
N PHE A 478 0.57 -26.35 11.63
CA PHE A 478 -0.06 -27.36 10.77
C PHE A 478 0.28 -27.16 9.29
N GLN A 479 0.24 -25.93 8.80
CA GLN A 479 0.65 -25.52 7.46
C GLN A 479 2.08 -26.02 7.14
N ALA A 480 3.04 -25.75 8.02
CA ALA A 480 4.42 -26.18 7.84
C ALA A 480 4.58 -27.71 7.89
N THR A 481 3.85 -28.36 8.79
CA THR A 481 3.85 -29.84 8.91
C THR A 481 3.33 -30.51 7.64
N LEU A 482 2.23 -30.00 7.06
CA LEU A 482 1.66 -30.54 5.81
C LEU A 482 2.65 -30.46 4.64
N VAL A 483 3.41 -29.37 4.52
CA VAL A 483 4.43 -29.26 3.46
C VAL A 483 5.52 -30.32 3.69
N GLY A 484 5.98 -30.51 4.93
CA GLY A 484 6.95 -31.55 5.28
C GLY A 484 6.43 -32.98 5.05
N GLU A 485 5.17 -33.25 5.36
CA GLU A 485 4.50 -34.53 5.06
C GLU A 485 4.47 -34.79 3.55
N SER A 486 4.19 -33.76 2.74
CA SER A 486 4.23 -33.88 1.28
C SER A 486 5.64 -34.20 0.76
N PHE A 487 6.70 -33.68 1.39
CA PHE A 487 8.07 -34.05 1.07
C PHE A 487 8.34 -35.53 1.35
N LYS A 488 7.90 -36.01 2.51
CA LYS A 488 8.01 -37.42 2.89
C LYS A 488 7.25 -38.34 1.95
N GLU A 489 6.00 -38.02 1.63
CA GLU A 489 5.16 -38.80 0.71
C GLU A 489 5.78 -38.94 -0.68
N LYS A 490 6.43 -37.87 -1.17
CA LYS A 490 7.10 -37.85 -2.47
C LYS A 490 8.56 -38.32 -2.43
N ASN A 491 9.04 -38.79 -1.28
CA ASN A 491 10.41 -39.23 -1.05
C ASN A 491 11.45 -38.17 -1.47
N ILE A 492 11.20 -36.90 -1.12
CA ILE A 492 12.13 -35.80 -1.37
C ILE A 492 13.03 -35.66 -0.16
N GLU A 493 14.33 -35.73 -0.39
CA GLU A 493 15.34 -35.63 0.66
C GLU A 493 15.78 -34.17 0.88
N VAL A 494 16.06 -33.86 2.14
CA VAL A 494 16.65 -32.61 2.63
C VAL A 494 17.70 -33.04 3.65
N GLU A 495 18.92 -32.55 3.52
CA GLU A 495 20.05 -32.92 4.37
C GLU A 495 20.50 -31.77 5.25
N HIS A 496 20.24 -30.54 4.81
CA HIS A 496 20.68 -29.33 5.50
C HIS A 496 19.52 -28.34 5.61
N ALA A 497 19.20 -27.92 6.83
CA ALA A 497 18.17 -26.93 7.11
C ALA A 497 18.80 -25.66 7.70
N TYR A 498 18.52 -24.52 7.08
CA TYR A 498 18.87 -23.18 7.53
C TYR A 498 17.59 -22.40 7.79
N CYS A 499 17.56 -21.57 8.83
CA CYS A 499 16.43 -20.67 9.04
C CYS A 499 16.84 -19.30 9.57
N SER A 500 15.99 -18.30 9.31
CA SER A 500 16.05 -17.00 9.99
C SER A 500 15.92 -17.18 11.51
N PRO A 501 16.55 -16.31 12.32
CA PRO A 501 16.48 -16.37 13.78
C PRO A 501 15.11 -15.99 14.37
N SER A 502 14.22 -15.39 13.58
CA SER A 502 12.85 -15.09 14.04
C SER A 502 12.14 -16.35 14.51
N TYR A 503 11.45 -16.28 15.65
CA TYR A 503 10.88 -17.46 16.30
C TYR A 503 9.90 -18.22 15.39
N ARG A 504 9.07 -17.48 14.63
CA ARG A 504 8.18 -18.04 13.59
C ARG A 504 8.90 -18.87 12.52
N CYS A 505 10.13 -18.52 12.16
CA CYS A 505 10.91 -19.25 11.15
C CYS A 505 11.50 -20.53 11.73
N VAL A 506 12.03 -20.47 12.95
CA VAL A 506 12.50 -21.66 13.68
C VAL A 506 11.37 -22.67 13.87
N GLN A 507 10.18 -22.20 14.30
CA GLN A 507 8.99 -23.04 14.44
C GLN A 507 8.53 -23.66 13.13
N THR A 508 8.57 -22.90 12.03
CA THR A 508 8.22 -23.41 10.70
C THR A 508 9.20 -24.50 10.28
N CYS A 509 10.51 -24.28 10.46
CA CYS A 509 11.54 -25.25 10.10
C CYS A 509 11.41 -26.54 10.92
N ASP A 510 11.19 -26.44 12.23
CA ASP A 510 10.96 -27.59 13.11
C ASP A 510 9.70 -28.38 12.71
N ALA A 511 8.59 -27.70 12.45
CA ALA A 511 7.33 -28.32 12.04
C ALA A 511 7.44 -29.00 10.66
N PHE A 512 8.12 -28.39 9.70
CA PHE A 512 8.43 -29.01 8.41
C PHE A 512 9.25 -30.29 8.59
N LEU A 513 10.35 -30.22 9.36
CA LEU A 513 11.21 -31.38 9.60
C LEU A 513 10.47 -32.48 10.38
N ASN A 514 9.54 -32.11 11.26
CA ASN A 514 8.66 -33.04 11.95
C ASN A 514 7.72 -33.76 10.97
N GLY A 515 7.04 -33.02 10.08
CA GLY A 515 6.20 -33.60 9.02
C GLY A 515 6.99 -34.54 8.11
N MET A 516 8.24 -34.18 7.82
CA MET A 516 9.15 -35.00 7.03
C MET A 516 9.66 -36.25 7.79
N GLY A 517 9.49 -36.32 9.11
CA GLY A 517 10.01 -37.39 9.96
C GLY A 517 11.53 -37.31 10.20
N MET A 518 12.10 -36.11 10.08
CA MET A 518 13.55 -35.85 10.14
C MET A 518 13.94 -34.87 11.25
N LYS A 519 13.00 -34.43 12.08
CA LYS A 519 13.21 -33.49 13.20
C LYS A 519 14.41 -33.85 14.10
N ASP A 520 14.55 -35.12 14.48
CA ASP A 520 15.62 -35.54 15.39
C ASP A 520 16.97 -35.76 14.68
N LYS A 521 16.97 -35.83 13.34
CA LYS A 521 18.16 -36.14 12.54
C LYS A 521 18.83 -34.90 11.96
N ILE A 522 18.04 -33.92 11.53
CA ILE A 522 18.54 -32.71 10.89
C ILE A 522 18.53 -31.58 11.91
N LYS A 523 19.72 -31.07 12.23
CA LYS A 523 19.85 -29.90 13.09
C LYS A 523 19.60 -28.61 12.31
N ILE A 524 18.82 -27.71 12.90
CA ILE A 524 18.47 -26.40 12.35
C ILE A 524 19.63 -25.43 12.54
N LYS A 525 20.16 -24.89 11.43
CA LYS A 525 21.21 -23.85 11.44
C LYS A 525 20.55 -22.48 11.44
N VAL A 526 20.63 -21.79 12.58
CA VAL A 526 20.04 -20.45 12.74
C VAL A 526 21.00 -19.43 12.11
N GLU A 527 20.56 -18.78 11.03
CA GLU A 527 21.36 -17.88 10.22
C GLU A 527 20.77 -16.47 10.23
N PRO A 528 21.38 -15.52 10.96
CA PRO A 528 20.97 -14.11 10.99
C PRO A 528 20.89 -13.48 9.60
N GLY A 529 21.76 -13.87 8.67
CA GLY A 529 21.75 -13.39 7.29
C GLY A 529 20.48 -13.73 6.50
N LEU A 530 19.56 -14.56 7.02
CA LEU A 530 18.23 -14.82 6.46
C LEU A 530 17.12 -13.96 7.08
N PHE A 531 17.44 -13.11 8.06
CA PHE A 531 16.48 -12.18 8.65
C PHE A 531 15.94 -11.19 7.62
N GLU A 532 14.72 -10.68 7.86
CA GLU A 532 14.00 -9.73 7.01
C GLU A 532 14.81 -8.46 6.76
N TRP A 533 14.30 -7.62 5.85
CA TRP A 533 14.91 -6.34 5.58
C TRP A 533 14.85 -5.46 6.84
N ASN A 534 16.00 -5.02 7.35
CA ASN A 534 16.12 -4.22 8.56
C ASN A 534 15.31 -2.91 8.50
N VAL A 535 15.02 -2.41 7.30
CA VAL A 535 14.18 -1.21 7.09
C VAL A 535 12.76 -1.38 7.66
N TRP A 536 12.26 -2.62 7.79
CA TRP A 536 10.96 -2.90 8.42
C TRP A 536 10.99 -2.86 9.95
N TYR A 537 12.17 -2.62 10.54
CA TYR A 537 12.43 -2.68 11.96
C TYR A 537 13.06 -1.37 12.46
N ALA A 538 12.24 -0.31 12.53
CA ALA A 538 12.67 1.03 12.91
C ALA A 538 13.33 1.10 14.30
N ASP A 539 12.86 0.29 15.25
CA ASP A 539 13.40 0.19 16.63
C ASP A 539 14.55 -0.83 16.75
N GLY A 540 15.20 -1.18 15.64
CA GLY A 540 16.22 -2.21 15.54
C GLY A 540 15.65 -3.63 15.36
N VAL A 541 16.52 -4.59 15.09
CA VAL A 541 16.12 -6.01 14.97
C VAL A 541 15.56 -6.53 16.32
N PRO A 542 14.58 -7.46 16.31
CA PRO A 542 14.05 -8.04 17.53
C PRO A 542 15.13 -8.76 18.33
N GLU A 543 14.99 -8.79 19.65
CA GLU A 543 15.71 -9.76 20.47
C GLU A 543 15.19 -11.16 20.10
N TRP A 544 16.05 -12.00 19.52
CA TRP A 544 15.72 -13.38 19.17
C TRP A 544 15.93 -14.30 20.38
N MET A 545 15.30 -15.47 20.33
CA MET A 545 15.59 -16.50 21.34
C MET A 545 17.04 -16.95 21.23
N THR A 546 17.71 -17.04 22.38
CA THR A 546 19.05 -17.59 22.49
C THR A 546 19.05 -19.09 22.14
N MET A 547 20.23 -19.64 21.80
CA MET A 547 20.37 -21.07 21.51
C MET A 547 19.94 -21.95 22.68
N ASP A 548 20.21 -21.53 23.92
CA ASP A 548 19.79 -22.24 25.14
C ASP A 548 18.27 -22.20 25.33
N GLU A 549 17.63 -21.06 25.09
CA GLU A 549 16.17 -20.94 25.13
C GLU A 549 15.51 -21.81 24.05
N LEU A 550 16.06 -21.84 22.83
CA LEU A 550 15.55 -22.70 21.76
C LEU A 550 15.70 -24.19 22.10
N LYS A 551 16.86 -24.61 22.59
CA LYS A 551 17.13 -26.00 22.97
C LYS A 551 16.28 -26.47 24.14
N SER A 552 16.18 -25.66 25.20
CA SER A 552 15.32 -25.97 26.35
C SER A 552 13.83 -26.02 25.98
N SER A 553 13.45 -25.35 24.89
CA SER A 553 12.10 -25.42 24.30
C SER A 553 11.88 -26.62 23.36
N GLY A 554 12.88 -27.46 23.16
CA GLY A 554 12.78 -28.69 22.37
C GLY A 554 13.02 -28.52 20.86
N TYR A 555 13.65 -27.42 20.43
CA TYR A 555 14.10 -27.27 19.04
C TYR A 555 15.47 -27.91 18.83
N ASN A 556 15.62 -28.72 17.77
CA ASN A 556 16.88 -29.40 17.44
C ASN A 556 17.83 -28.46 16.68
N VAL A 557 18.36 -27.44 17.36
CA VAL A 557 19.26 -26.44 16.78
C VAL A 557 20.72 -26.89 16.75
N ASP A 558 21.51 -26.41 15.77
CA ASP A 558 22.92 -26.74 15.63
C ASP A 558 23.83 -25.78 16.40
N GLU A 559 24.23 -26.16 17.62
CA GLU A 559 25.13 -25.38 18.47
C GLU A 559 26.54 -25.21 17.90
N SER A 560 26.95 -26.09 16.98
CA SER A 560 28.27 -26.00 16.34
C SER A 560 28.29 -25.09 15.13
N TYR A 561 27.11 -24.64 14.68
CA TYR A 561 26.99 -23.78 13.52
C TYR A 561 27.57 -22.39 13.80
N GLN A 562 28.44 -21.93 12.90
CA GLN A 562 28.92 -20.56 12.88
C GLN A 562 28.21 -19.82 11.75
N PRO A 563 27.42 -18.78 12.05
CA PRO A 563 26.71 -18.02 11.02
C PRO A 563 27.63 -17.42 9.96
N PHE A 564 27.14 -17.35 8.72
CA PHE A 564 27.84 -16.69 7.62
C PHE A 564 27.80 -15.17 7.72
N VAL A 565 26.74 -14.65 8.35
CA VAL A 565 26.57 -13.23 8.66
C VAL A 565 26.45 -13.11 10.17
N ASP A 566 27.32 -12.30 10.79
CA ASP A 566 27.28 -12.09 12.23
C ASP A 566 26.02 -11.28 12.60
N GLU A 567 25.37 -11.67 13.68
CA GLU A 567 24.23 -10.95 14.25
C GLU A 567 24.56 -9.48 14.58
N LYS A 568 25.81 -9.20 14.98
CA LYS A 568 26.28 -7.84 15.27
C LYS A 568 26.23 -6.94 14.04
N ASP A 569 26.57 -7.48 12.86
CA ASP A 569 26.56 -6.72 11.61
C ASP A 569 25.14 -6.27 11.23
N LEU A 570 24.17 -7.15 11.48
CA LEU A 570 22.74 -6.84 11.31
C LEU A 570 22.22 -5.81 12.31
N ARG A 571 22.70 -5.84 13.56
CA ARG A 571 22.28 -4.93 14.62
C ARG A 571 22.82 -3.51 14.47
N GLN A 572 23.99 -3.35 13.85
CA GLN A 572 24.70 -2.07 13.76
C GLN A 572 24.43 -1.30 12.45
N GLY A 573 23.93 -1.96 11.40
CA GLY A 573 23.77 -1.37 10.08
C GLY A 573 22.32 -1.06 9.69
N LYS A 574 22.10 0.14 9.13
CA LYS A 574 20.98 0.37 8.22
C LYS A 574 21.36 -0.26 6.88
N GLU A 575 20.52 -1.15 6.34
CA GLU A 575 20.81 -1.82 5.07
C GLU A 575 19.93 -1.30 3.93
N SER A 576 20.53 -1.01 2.78
CA SER A 576 19.81 -0.74 1.54
C SER A 576 19.16 -2.02 0.99
N CYS A 577 18.24 -1.87 0.03
CA CYS A 577 17.64 -3.04 -0.63
C CYS A 577 18.71 -3.89 -1.33
N GLU A 578 19.70 -3.26 -1.99
CA GLU A 578 20.81 -4.00 -2.60
C GLU A 578 21.63 -4.76 -1.54
N GLN A 579 21.95 -4.14 -0.41
CA GLN A 579 22.66 -4.80 0.68
C GLN A 579 21.87 -5.99 1.24
N PHE A 580 20.55 -5.86 1.36
CA PHE A 580 19.65 -6.95 1.76
C PHE A 580 19.69 -8.14 0.77
N PHE A 581 19.66 -7.87 -0.54
CA PHE A 581 19.84 -8.88 -1.59
C PHE A 581 21.24 -9.51 -1.54
N LEU A 582 22.30 -8.72 -1.34
CA LEU A 582 23.68 -9.19 -1.28
C LEU A 582 23.91 -10.10 -0.08
N ARG A 583 23.41 -9.73 1.10
CA ARG A 583 23.47 -10.52 2.32
C ARG A 583 22.76 -11.87 2.16
N SER A 584 21.54 -11.85 1.62
CA SER A 584 20.77 -13.08 1.35
C SER A 584 21.47 -13.99 0.34
N ALA A 585 22.02 -13.42 -0.73
CA ALA A 585 22.76 -14.17 -1.74
C ALA A 585 24.08 -14.75 -1.21
N LEU A 586 24.77 -14.03 -0.32
CA LEU A 586 25.96 -14.52 0.38
C LEU A 586 25.61 -15.78 1.16
N VAL A 587 24.54 -15.75 1.97
CA VAL A 587 24.10 -16.92 2.73
C VAL A 587 23.84 -18.12 1.82
N THR A 588 23.06 -17.95 0.74
CA THR A 588 22.74 -19.05 -0.16
C THR A 588 23.98 -19.65 -0.80
N ARG A 589 24.93 -18.82 -1.24
CA ARG A 589 26.20 -19.29 -1.83
C ARG A 589 27.09 -19.97 -0.80
N SER A 590 27.20 -19.41 0.40
CA SER A 590 27.98 -20.00 1.49
C SER A 590 27.41 -21.34 1.93
N ALA A 591 26.08 -21.48 2.00
CA ALA A 591 25.42 -22.75 2.27
C ALA A 591 25.72 -23.80 1.18
N LEU A 592 25.71 -23.40 -0.09
CA LEU A 592 26.10 -24.27 -1.21
C LEU A 592 27.58 -24.68 -1.14
N SER A 593 28.48 -23.78 -0.75
CA SER A 593 29.91 -24.06 -0.62
C SER A 593 30.25 -24.89 0.62
N ALA A 594 29.48 -24.75 1.70
CA ALA A 594 29.67 -25.50 2.95
C ALA A 594 29.34 -26.99 2.80
N HIS A 595 28.45 -27.33 1.86
CA HIS A 595 28.02 -28.72 1.61
C HIS A 595 28.28 -29.10 0.16
N GLN A 596 29.14 -30.09 -0.08
CA GLN A 596 29.49 -30.53 -1.44
C GLN A 596 28.36 -31.31 -2.12
N SER A 597 27.46 -31.91 -1.34
CA SER A 597 26.30 -32.68 -1.79
C SER A 597 25.08 -32.41 -0.90
N GLY A 598 23.93 -32.96 -1.25
CA GLY A 598 22.69 -32.81 -0.48
C GLY A 598 21.88 -31.56 -0.86
N ASN A 599 20.57 -31.69 -0.66
CA ASN A 599 19.57 -30.67 -0.82
C ASN A 599 19.49 -29.79 0.42
N ILE A 600 19.23 -28.50 0.19
CA ILE A 600 19.21 -27.48 1.23
C ILE A 600 17.80 -26.92 1.37
N LEU A 601 17.30 -26.86 2.61
CA LEU A 601 16.11 -26.12 2.98
C LEU A 601 16.52 -24.78 3.61
N ILE A 602 15.92 -23.70 3.14
CA ILE A 602 16.05 -22.34 3.67
C ILE A 602 14.66 -21.88 4.10
N VAL A 603 14.46 -21.66 5.40
CA VAL A 603 13.19 -21.15 5.96
C VAL A 603 13.36 -19.72 6.43
N GLY A 604 12.61 -18.80 5.83
CA GLY A 604 12.66 -17.40 6.18
C GLY A 604 11.31 -16.73 6.00
N HIS A 605 11.31 -15.64 5.25
CA HIS A 605 10.20 -14.72 5.13
C HIS A 605 9.71 -14.67 3.69
N SER A 606 8.67 -13.88 3.43
CA SER A 606 8.14 -13.72 2.06
C SER A 606 9.22 -13.21 1.09
N ALA A 607 10.09 -12.30 1.54
CA ALA A 607 11.21 -11.79 0.76
C ALA A 607 12.31 -12.82 0.49
N THR A 608 12.51 -13.79 1.39
CA THR A 608 13.60 -14.78 1.28
C THR A 608 13.49 -15.60 0.00
N LEU A 609 12.26 -15.91 -0.45
CA LEU A 609 12.03 -16.62 -1.72
C LEU A 609 12.68 -15.91 -2.90
N ASP A 610 12.63 -14.58 -2.90
CA ASP A 610 13.25 -13.78 -3.94
C ASP A 610 14.72 -13.53 -3.64
N THR A 611 15.06 -12.97 -2.49
CA THR A 611 16.43 -12.52 -2.20
C THR A 611 17.46 -13.64 -2.19
N SER A 612 17.08 -14.85 -1.76
CA SER A 612 17.94 -16.03 -1.77
C SER A 612 18.02 -16.72 -3.14
N SER A 613 17.07 -16.48 -4.06
CA SER A 613 17.09 -17.07 -5.41
C SER A 613 17.67 -16.14 -6.47
N HIS A 614 17.39 -14.84 -6.35
CA HIS A 614 17.58 -13.80 -7.36
C HIS A 614 18.96 -13.82 -8.04
N LYS A 615 20.00 -13.74 -7.21
CA LYS A 615 21.39 -13.57 -7.66
C LYS A 615 22.05 -14.91 -7.98
N LEU A 616 21.43 -16.02 -7.58
CA LEU A 616 21.89 -17.36 -7.92
C LEU A 616 21.46 -17.72 -9.35
N VAL A 617 20.24 -17.37 -9.74
CA VAL A 617 19.69 -17.63 -11.10
C VAL A 617 20.03 -16.56 -12.14
N GLY A 618 20.85 -15.56 -11.77
CA GLY A 618 21.34 -14.54 -12.71
C GLY A 618 20.35 -13.40 -13.01
N ASN A 619 19.27 -13.25 -12.25
CA ASN A 619 18.31 -12.16 -12.46
C ASN A 619 18.90 -10.80 -12.03
N LYS A 620 18.47 -9.70 -12.69
CA LYS A 620 18.82 -8.30 -12.35
C LYS A 620 18.08 -7.82 -11.09
N LEU A 621 18.79 -7.23 -10.12
CA LEU A 621 18.23 -6.74 -8.86
C LEU A 621 16.89 -6.03 -9.08
N LYS A 622 15.86 -6.46 -8.34
CA LYS A 622 14.57 -5.76 -8.32
C LYS A 622 14.72 -4.47 -7.55
N ASP A 623 14.00 -3.44 -7.99
CA ASP A 623 13.83 -2.28 -7.15
C ASP A 623 12.99 -2.65 -5.90
N PRO A 624 13.07 -1.85 -4.82
CA PRO A 624 12.35 -2.14 -3.58
C PRO A 624 10.84 -2.30 -3.73
N ASN A 625 10.19 -1.57 -4.67
CA ASN A 625 8.74 -1.63 -4.83
C ASN A 625 8.31 -2.94 -5.50
N ASP A 626 9.07 -3.41 -6.49
CA ASP A 626 8.85 -4.71 -7.11
C ASP A 626 9.04 -5.86 -6.13
N LEU A 627 10.05 -5.75 -5.25
CA LEU A 627 10.20 -6.68 -4.13
C LEU A 627 8.96 -6.65 -3.22
N ILE A 628 8.49 -5.47 -2.80
CA ILE A 628 7.30 -5.33 -1.94
C ILE A 628 6.03 -5.92 -2.60
N LYS A 629 5.82 -5.67 -3.89
CA LYS A 629 4.69 -6.23 -4.66
C LYS A 629 4.77 -7.75 -4.76
N LEU A 630 5.98 -8.30 -4.92
CA LEU A 630 6.20 -9.73 -5.00
C LEU A 630 5.89 -10.40 -3.65
N ILE A 631 6.43 -9.87 -2.55
CA ILE A 631 6.28 -10.49 -1.22
C ILE A 631 4.84 -10.50 -0.72
N GLN A 632 4.00 -9.54 -1.13
CA GLN A 632 2.57 -9.52 -0.82
C GLN A 632 1.80 -10.67 -1.46
N LYS A 633 2.33 -11.26 -2.53
CA LYS A 633 1.73 -12.39 -3.25
C LYS A 633 2.17 -13.75 -2.71
N VAL A 634 3.21 -13.80 -1.87
CA VAL A 634 3.73 -15.04 -1.31
C VAL A 634 2.90 -15.44 -0.09
N PRO A 635 2.07 -16.50 -0.13
CA PRO A 635 1.29 -16.93 1.04
C PRO A 635 2.18 -17.57 2.12
N TYR A 636 1.63 -17.79 3.32
CA TYR A 636 2.30 -18.58 4.35
C TYR A 636 2.69 -19.97 3.84
N CYS A 637 3.86 -20.45 4.24
CA CYS A 637 4.43 -21.71 3.74
C CYS A 637 4.58 -21.79 2.21
N GLY A 638 4.55 -20.66 1.50
CA GLY A 638 4.91 -20.59 0.09
C GLY A 638 6.32 -21.14 -0.12
N LEU A 639 6.48 -21.98 -1.13
CA LEU A 639 7.69 -22.76 -1.40
C LEU A 639 8.21 -22.45 -2.81
N LEU A 640 9.52 -22.25 -2.92
CA LEU A 640 10.25 -22.10 -4.18
C LEU A 640 11.33 -23.16 -4.26
N GLU A 641 11.52 -23.74 -5.44
CA GLU A 641 12.60 -24.68 -5.72
C GLU A 641 13.60 -24.08 -6.72
N MET A 642 14.89 -24.24 -6.43
CA MET A 642 15.96 -24.04 -7.39
C MET A 642 16.72 -25.35 -7.61
N THR A 643 17.09 -25.62 -8.86
CA THR A 643 17.88 -26.82 -9.22
C THR A 643 19.10 -26.42 -10.03
N ASN A 644 20.21 -27.12 -9.83
CA ASN A 644 21.36 -26.99 -10.70
C ASN A 644 21.24 -27.93 -11.90
N LYS A 645 21.09 -27.37 -13.11
CA LYS A 645 21.16 -28.10 -14.38
C LYS A 645 22.37 -27.63 -15.16
N ASN A 646 23.29 -28.56 -15.46
CA ASN A 646 24.48 -28.30 -16.28
C ASN A 646 25.37 -27.15 -15.79
N GLY A 647 25.41 -26.91 -14.47
CA GLY A 647 26.19 -25.83 -13.86
C GLY A 647 25.41 -24.55 -13.60
N ASP A 648 24.26 -24.36 -14.24
CA ASP A 648 23.40 -23.18 -14.05
C ASP A 648 22.25 -23.48 -13.07
N TRP A 649 21.89 -22.47 -12.27
CA TRP A 649 20.76 -22.56 -11.34
C TRP A 649 19.50 -21.95 -11.97
N GLU A 650 18.40 -22.69 -11.91
CA GLU A 650 17.09 -22.24 -12.39
C GLU A 650 16.01 -22.45 -11.34
N ILE A 651 15.02 -21.55 -11.33
CA ILE A 651 13.78 -21.73 -10.56
C ILE A 651 12.89 -22.71 -11.33
N VAL A 652 12.42 -23.75 -10.65
CA VAL A 652 11.51 -24.75 -11.23
C VAL A 652 10.23 -24.84 -10.42
N GLU A 653 9.24 -25.55 -10.97
CA GLU A 653 8.03 -25.89 -10.24
C GLU A 653 8.40 -26.72 -8.99
N PRO A 654 7.97 -26.30 -7.77
CA PRO A 654 8.24 -27.04 -6.55
C PRO A 654 7.68 -28.45 -6.62
N PRO A 655 8.28 -29.39 -5.88
CA PRO A 655 7.94 -30.78 -6.04
C PRO A 655 6.66 -31.14 -5.28
N THR A 656 6.08 -30.23 -4.49
CA THR A 656 4.85 -30.39 -3.70
C THR A 656 3.73 -29.51 -4.23
N LEU A 657 2.48 -29.86 -3.90
CA LEU A 657 1.33 -29.03 -4.27
C LEU A 657 1.29 -27.75 -3.42
N PRO A 658 0.75 -26.63 -3.95
CA PRO A 658 0.46 -25.46 -3.15
C PRO A 658 -0.69 -25.72 -2.18
N MET A 659 -0.74 -24.95 -1.10
CA MET A 659 -1.81 -25.01 -0.09
C MET A 659 -2.69 -23.77 -0.16
N THR A 660 -4.01 -23.94 -0.01
CA THR A 660 -4.97 -22.84 0.03
C THR A 660 -6.12 -23.19 0.99
N HIS A 661 -6.48 -22.27 1.87
CA HIS A 661 -7.64 -22.40 2.75
C HIS A 661 -8.27 -21.02 3.00
N SER A 662 -9.52 -21.00 3.43
CA SER A 662 -10.23 -19.77 3.81
C SER A 662 -9.98 -19.40 5.28
N ASN A 663 -10.38 -18.18 5.64
CA ASN A 663 -10.41 -17.74 7.03
C ASN A 663 -11.58 -18.40 7.78
N ASN A 664 -11.42 -18.58 9.10
CA ASN A 664 -12.48 -19.02 9.99
C ASN A 664 -12.69 -17.98 11.09
N GLN A 665 -13.92 -17.47 11.23
CA GLN A 665 -14.21 -16.37 12.15
C GLN A 665 -14.38 -16.87 13.58
N ARG A 666 -14.06 -16.01 14.56
CA ARG A 666 -14.31 -16.27 15.97
C ARG A 666 -15.81 -16.27 16.23
N PHE A 667 -16.31 -17.35 16.82
CA PHE A 667 -17.71 -17.48 17.21
C PHE A 667 -17.94 -17.01 18.65
N ASP A 668 -18.92 -16.12 18.86
CA ASP A 668 -19.42 -15.75 20.19
C ASP A 668 -20.78 -16.39 20.44
N TRP A 669 -20.78 -17.43 21.26
CA TRP A 669 -21.99 -18.18 21.61
C TRP A 669 -23.01 -17.35 22.41
N LYS A 670 -22.59 -16.25 23.05
CA LYS A 670 -23.50 -15.37 23.81
C LYS A 670 -24.51 -14.67 22.92
N ALA A 671 -24.25 -14.59 21.61
CA ALA A 671 -25.22 -14.08 20.63
C ALA A 671 -26.52 -14.91 20.57
N PHE A 672 -26.58 -16.09 21.22
CA PHE A 672 -27.75 -16.98 21.27
C PHE A 672 -28.39 -17.04 22.67
N LEU A 673 -27.99 -16.17 23.60
CA LEU A 673 -28.55 -16.12 24.95
C LEU A 673 -29.77 -15.19 25.09
N ASP A 674 -30.34 -14.74 23.97
CA ASP A 674 -31.63 -14.02 23.95
C ASP A 674 -32.82 -14.97 24.11
#